data_AF-A0A6V7PQP8-F1
#
_entry.id   AF-A0A6V7PQP8-F1
#
_cell.length_a   1.000
_cell.length_b   1.000
_cell.length_c   1.000
_cell.angle_alpha   90.00
_cell.angle_beta   90.00
_cell.angle_gamma   90.00
#
_symmetry.space_group_name_H-M   'P 1'
#
loop_
_entity.id
_entity.type
_entity.pdbx_description
1 polymer ?
#
loop_
_entity_poly.entity_id
_entity_poly.type
_entity_poly.pdbx_seq_one_letter_code
_entity_poly.pdbx_strand_id
1 'polypeptide(L)'
;MAEPPQWRAPDAVSRRVLGFLDEHFKSHGDLHKAPSLAAQLSRECADRERGLRLLEEKLSRASSAWLARSDEVRAILRRVGHLAEGSFPRRSRVRRSKTRAFFVSPLPMFSWDFVALIRVLLDFCFKGADVGEGDVELGQLPLLAKEIGRIETVRLYAETTLQLEALVGDLEDAAFAVVSQTPKTNTSLSLRRASNLNDIMWKQEKLLLAIKIMKDIEHVLVRVSKSRPRWANLVKAVDSRVEKTLAILRPQALNDHRALLAALGWPPPLLTSDIEGDRSSEMLNPLFLMHGEKKEMYSQNFLALCALQHLQAQREARHYTDFTKQSCYRDDLWAIDELVHPVSLKMEYHFSKWSDQPKFVFALVYKVTKDFMDGVDSVLQPLIDQARLVGLSAKEAWVTAMVKILLAYLERRVFPVLVSTYHNSDENLEVSSSWLDLLDLIITFDKRMQVLASSGIKLTGPFSELEGFSRSLSILSVFNEHSDWLQIWGEIELKIANHNLEPELEDERSWLCRIGKQSEFDYKEEVDIFLLSTRVDYKAPPIAGSVIKVALAMIERGQTLPSKRMKSQFVRSSATIFLNNFFVILLQRCRDLELMTAAIQDEALLRVACTVNAARYCESVIREWDEEVTFLEMTGDGNNNQQHPRLFFADEIGYLIKLETDCLEEIMSVLLLEFDAQCWDYIRNIDQWEKN
;
A
#
# COMPACT_ATOMS: atom_id res chain seq x y z
N MET A 1 35.00 -8.27 32.99
CA MET A 1 34.38 -6.97 32.69
C MET A 1 32.89 -7.22 32.58
N ALA A 2 32.13 -6.83 33.61
CA ALA A 2 30.67 -6.98 33.63
C ALA A 2 30.04 -5.59 33.40
N GLU A 3 29.12 -5.53 32.43
CA GLU A 3 28.35 -4.33 32.07
C GLU A 3 27.57 -3.77 33.28
N PRO A 4 27.33 -2.44 33.31
CA PRO A 4 26.49 -1.84 34.33
C PRO A 4 25.02 -2.31 34.14
N PRO A 5 24.25 -2.51 35.23
CA PRO A 5 22.91 -3.05 35.13
C PRO A 5 21.95 -2.04 34.50
N GLN A 6 21.37 -2.39 33.35
CA GLN A 6 20.19 -1.74 32.78
C GLN A 6 19.01 -1.90 33.75
N TRP A 7 18.50 -0.78 34.28
CA TRP A 7 17.34 -0.75 35.15
C TRP A 7 16.05 -0.64 34.31
N ARG A 8 15.14 -1.61 34.43
CA ARG A 8 13.72 -1.46 34.05
C ARG A 8 13.02 -0.56 35.06
N ALA A 9 12.22 0.39 34.57
CA ALA A 9 11.37 1.23 35.41
C ALA A 9 10.28 0.39 36.11
N PRO A 10 9.73 0.81 37.27
CA PRO A 10 8.65 0.08 37.93
C PRO A 10 7.36 0.16 37.09
N ASP A 11 6.95 -0.96 36.48
CA ASP A 11 5.82 -1.09 35.54
C ASP A 11 4.41 -0.98 36.16
N ALA A 12 4.27 -0.57 37.42
CA ALA A 12 2.98 -0.54 38.12
C ALA A 12 2.48 0.88 38.40
N VAL A 13 2.05 1.60 37.36
CA VAL A 13 1.17 2.76 37.55
C VAL A 13 -0.15 2.25 38.16
N SER A 14 -0.46 2.68 39.39
CA SER A 14 -1.64 2.27 40.17
C SER A 14 -2.95 2.52 39.40
N ARG A 15 -3.97 1.64 39.52
CA ARG A 15 -5.31 1.80 38.90
C ARG A 15 -5.93 3.18 39.16
N ARG A 16 -5.59 3.83 40.28
CA ARG A 16 -6.03 5.20 40.61
C ARG A 16 -5.43 6.28 39.70
N VAL A 17 -4.19 6.10 39.25
CA VAL A 17 -3.55 7.04 38.31
C VAL A 17 -4.11 6.83 36.90
N LEU A 18 -4.37 5.58 36.50
CA LEU A 18 -5.13 5.29 35.28
C LEU A 18 -6.53 5.92 35.31
N GLY A 19 -7.27 5.73 36.41
CA GLY A 19 -8.59 6.37 36.60
C GLY A 19 -8.51 7.91 36.56
N PHE A 20 -7.51 8.52 37.20
CA PHE A 20 -7.28 9.97 37.16
C PHE A 20 -6.97 10.47 35.73
N LEU A 21 -6.12 9.75 34.98
CA LEU A 21 -5.78 10.08 33.60
C LEU A 21 -6.98 9.92 32.66
N ASP A 22 -7.75 8.83 32.82
CA ASP A 22 -8.98 8.56 32.08
C ASP A 22 -10.11 9.51 32.46
N GLU A 23 -10.09 10.13 33.64
CA GLU A 23 -11.12 11.07 34.09
C GLU A 23 -10.86 12.51 33.65
N HIS A 24 -9.59 12.91 33.53
CA HIS A 24 -9.20 14.27 33.12
C HIS A 24 -8.96 14.44 31.61
N PHE A 25 -8.92 13.36 30.82
CA PHE A 25 -8.80 13.38 29.35
C PHE A 25 -9.87 12.51 28.67
N LYS A 26 -11.14 12.62 29.12
CA LYS A 26 -12.28 11.88 28.54
C LYS A 26 -12.67 12.41 27.16
N SER A 27 -12.47 13.70 26.92
CA SER A 27 -12.85 14.40 25.70
C SER A 27 -11.62 14.95 24.99
N HIS A 28 -11.66 14.95 23.65
CA HIS A 28 -10.65 15.60 22.79
C HIS A 28 -10.44 17.09 23.12
N GLY A 29 -11.40 17.71 23.81
CA GLY A 29 -11.29 19.08 24.27
C GLY A 29 -10.37 19.27 25.48
N ASP A 30 -10.13 18.27 26.32
CA ASP A 30 -9.62 18.50 27.69
C ASP A 30 -8.16 19.01 27.81
N LEU A 31 -7.40 19.07 26.70
CA LEU A 31 -6.02 19.56 26.69
C LEU A 31 -5.89 21.02 27.17
N HIS A 32 -6.87 21.89 26.90
CA HIS A 32 -6.87 23.28 27.39
C HIS A 32 -6.95 23.40 28.93
N LYS A 33 -7.33 22.32 29.63
CA LYS A 33 -7.34 22.24 31.11
C LYS A 33 -5.99 21.81 31.67
N ALA A 34 -5.01 21.52 30.81
CA ALA A 34 -3.67 21.12 31.24
C ALA A 34 -2.98 22.15 32.14
N PRO A 35 -3.07 23.48 31.92
CA PRO A 35 -2.48 24.48 32.81
C PRO A 35 -3.03 24.45 34.23
N SER A 36 -4.35 24.34 34.38
CA SER A 36 -5.00 24.28 35.70
C SER A 36 -4.74 22.95 36.40
N LEU A 37 -4.78 21.84 35.66
CA LEU A 37 -4.45 20.50 36.17
C LEU A 37 -2.99 20.41 36.62
N ALA A 38 -2.06 20.92 35.83
CA ALA A 38 -0.65 20.93 36.17
C ALA A 38 -0.36 21.83 37.37
N ALA A 39 -1.04 22.97 37.50
CA ALA A 39 -0.94 23.82 38.68
C ALA A 39 -1.48 23.12 39.95
N GLN A 40 -2.58 22.38 39.85
CA GLN A 40 -3.11 21.58 40.95
C GLN A 40 -2.16 20.45 41.34
N LEU A 41 -1.71 19.66 40.36
CA LEU A 41 -0.76 18.57 40.57
C LEU A 41 0.56 19.08 41.14
N SER A 42 1.06 20.23 40.69
CA SER A 42 2.28 20.84 41.22
C SER A 42 2.14 21.23 42.70
N ARG A 43 0.97 21.73 43.12
CA ARG A 43 0.71 22.02 44.55
C ARG A 43 0.68 20.74 45.36
N GLU A 44 -0.04 19.72 44.91
CA GLU A 44 -0.10 18.42 45.59
C GLU A 44 1.27 17.74 45.67
N CYS A 45 2.09 17.85 44.63
CA CYS A 45 3.47 17.36 44.63
C CYS A 45 4.33 18.14 45.62
N ALA A 46 4.26 19.47 45.62
CA ALA A 46 5.01 20.32 46.55
C ALA A 46 4.61 20.08 48.02
N ASP A 47 3.34 19.82 48.30
CA ASP A 47 2.85 19.47 49.63
C ASP A 47 3.40 18.12 50.10
N ARG A 48 3.41 17.12 49.20
CA ARG A 48 3.97 15.80 49.49
C ARG A 48 5.49 15.81 49.61
N GLU A 49 6.19 16.61 48.80
CA GLU A 49 7.63 16.84 48.93
C GLU A 49 8.00 17.46 50.28
N ARG A 50 7.20 18.41 50.78
CA ARG A 50 7.37 18.95 52.14
C ARG A 50 7.19 17.88 53.21
N GLY A 51 6.17 17.03 53.06
CA GLY A 51 5.96 15.88 53.94
C GLY A 51 7.12 14.88 53.93
N LEU A 52 7.69 14.61 52.75
CA LEU A 52 8.85 13.74 52.57
C LEU A 52 10.11 14.28 53.22
N ARG A 53 10.41 15.58 53.07
CA ARG A 53 11.54 16.23 53.75
C ARG A 53 11.38 16.17 55.27
N LEU A 54 10.16 16.33 55.77
CA LEU A 54 9.88 16.21 57.20
C LEU A 54 10.09 14.76 57.69
N LEU A 55 9.74 13.78 56.87
CA LEU A 55 9.95 12.36 57.17
C LEU A 55 11.44 11.99 57.12
N GLU A 56 12.17 12.50 56.12
CA GLU A 56 13.63 12.39 56.01
C GLU A 56 14.32 12.96 57.25
N GLU A 57 13.90 14.15 57.70
CA GLU A 57 14.47 14.78 58.89
C GLU A 57 14.16 13.96 60.16
N LYS A 58 12.96 13.37 60.25
CA LYS A 58 12.59 12.46 61.35
C LYS A 58 13.38 11.15 61.31
N LEU A 59 13.55 10.55 60.13
CA LEU A 59 14.33 9.32 59.94
C LEU A 59 15.82 9.59 60.22
N SER A 60 16.35 10.73 59.81
CA SER A 60 17.71 11.18 60.12
C SER A 60 17.90 11.38 61.63
N ARG A 61 16.92 11.98 62.32
CA ARG A 61 16.93 12.08 63.78
C ARG A 61 16.79 10.73 64.48
N ALA A 62 15.91 9.85 64.00
CA ALA A 62 15.67 8.52 64.57
C ALA A 62 16.88 7.60 64.38
N SER A 63 17.49 7.61 63.19
CA SER A 63 18.74 6.90 62.91
C SER A 63 19.92 7.46 63.71
N SER A 64 20.03 8.79 63.84
CA SER A 64 21.03 9.41 64.72
C SER A 64 20.83 9.05 66.20
N ALA A 65 19.57 9.00 66.66
CA ALA A 65 19.22 8.58 68.02
C ALA A 65 19.46 7.08 68.24
N TRP A 66 19.23 6.24 67.24
CA TRP A 66 19.51 4.81 67.28
C TRP A 66 21.03 4.53 67.27
N LEU A 67 21.79 5.23 66.43
CA LEU A 67 23.27 5.23 66.44
C LEU A 67 23.84 5.74 67.79
N ALA A 68 23.14 6.66 68.45
CA ALA A 68 23.48 7.15 69.80
C ALA A 68 23.11 6.15 70.91
N ARG A 69 22.30 5.12 70.65
CA ARG A 69 21.86 4.13 71.65
C ARG A 69 22.42 2.72 71.45
N SER A 70 22.85 2.36 70.23
CA SER A 70 23.44 1.05 69.95
C SER A 70 24.97 1.08 70.06
N ASP A 71 25.51 0.48 71.12
CA ASP A 71 26.96 0.30 71.31
C ASP A 71 27.56 -0.70 70.30
N GLU A 72 26.77 -1.66 69.82
CA GLU A 72 27.16 -2.64 68.80
C GLU A 72 27.42 -1.99 67.44
N VAL A 73 26.52 -1.10 66.98
CA VAL A 73 26.71 -0.38 65.71
C VAL A 73 27.82 0.64 65.81
N ARG A 74 28.03 1.24 66.99
CA ARG A 74 29.17 2.11 67.27
C ARG A 74 30.50 1.34 67.27
N ALA A 75 30.52 0.10 67.76
CA ALA A 75 31.68 -0.79 67.68
C ALA A 75 31.99 -1.22 66.24
N ILE A 76 30.96 -1.47 65.42
CA ILE A 76 31.10 -1.81 63.99
C ILE A 76 31.53 -0.58 63.18
N LEU A 77 30.94 0.60 63.39
CA LEU A 77 31.35 1.85 62.72
C LEU A 77 32.76 2.30 63.13
N ARG A 78 33.21 2.03 64.36
CA ARG A 78 34.62 2.21 64.74
C ARG A 78 35.55 1.23 64.00
N ARG A 79 35.13 -0.02 63.77
CA ARG A 79 35.88 -0.98 62.93
C ARG A 79 35.92 -0.58 61.45
N VAL A 80 34.86 0.00 60.91
CA VAL A 80 34.79 0.47 59.51
C VAL A 80 35.50 1.83 59.33
N GLY A 81 35.46 2.71 60.33
CA GLY A 81 36.16 4.00 60.32
C GLY A 81 37.68 3.85 60.22
N HIS A 82 38.26 2.82 60.83
CA HIS A 82 39.70 2.51 60.68
C HIS A 82 40.08 1.94 59.30
N LEU A 83 39.10 1.55 58.47
CA LEU A 83 39.34 1.14 57.07
C LEU A 83 39.13 2.30 56.07
N ALA A 84 38.47 3.39 56.47
CA ALA A 84 38.10 4.51 55.59
C ALA A 84 39.00 5.75 55.68
N GLU A 85 40.02 5.77 56.54
CA GLU A 85 41.07 6.82 56.52
C GLU A 85 42.03 6.71 55.33
N GLY A 86 41.89 5.69 54.48
CA GLY A 86 42.79 5.44 53.37
C GLY A 86 42.51 6.19 52.06
N SER A 87 41.31 6.69 51.76
CA SER A 87 41.03 7.16 50.38
C SER A 87 39.77 8.03 50.23
N PHE A 88 39.89 9.36 50.30
CA PHE A 88 39.05 10.26 49.51
C PHE A 88 39.77 11.60 49.25
N PRO A 89 40.08 11.97 47.99
CA PRO A 89 40.51 13.32 47.66
C PRO A 89 39.31 14.26 47.49
N ARG A 90 39.45 15.46 48.06
CA ARG A 90 38.58 16.64 47.87
C ARG A 90 38.40 16.96 46.39
N ARG A 91 37.16 17.26 45.95
CA ARG A 91 36.89 17.88 44.63
C ARG A 91 36.36 19.30 44.74
N SER A 92 36.94 20.13 43.88
CA SER A 92 36.94 21.58 43.77
C SER A 92 35.72 22.17 43.06
N ARG A 93 35.40 23.42 43.44
CA ARG A 93 34.45 24.34 42.77
C ARG A 93 34.82 24.58 41.29
N VAL A 94 33.82 24.57 40.40
CA VAL A 94 33.91 25.20 39.07
C VAL A 94 32.70 26.12 38.85
N ARG A 95 33.01 27.30 38.29
CA ARG A 95 32.18 28.50 38.08
C ARG A 95 31.12 28.31 36.98
N ARG A 96 29.95 28.94 37.19
CA ARG A 96 28.90 29.23 36.19
C ARG A 96 29.32 30.34 35.23
N SER A 97 29.04 30.17 33.94
CA SER A 97 28.94 31.25 32.94
C SER A 97 27.47 31.44 32.52
N LYS A 98 27.09 32.71 32.34
CA LYS A 98 25.73 33.22 32.07
C LYS A 98 25.38 33.12 30.58
N THR A 99 24.14 32.73 30.28
CA THR A 99 23.40 33.24 29.10
C THR A 99 21.90 33.29 29.44
N ARG A 100 21.28 34.44 29.13
CA ARG A 100 19.88 34.78 29.43
C ARG A 100 18.94 34.09 28.43
N ALA A 101 17.96 33.34 28.93
CA ALA A 101 16.70 33.05 28.25
C ALA A 101 15.61 32.95 29.33
N PHE A 102 14.45 33.55 29.08
CA PHE A 102 13.29 33.56 29.97
C PHE A 102 12.81 32.13 30.21
N PHE A 103 13.11 31.57 31.40
CA PHE A 103 12.62 30.27 31.84
C PHE A 103 11.67 30.48 33.01
N VAL A 104 10.46 29.91 32.90
CA VAL A 104 9.74 29.45 34.08
C VAL A 104 10.67 28.46 34.78
N SER A 105 10.96 28.73 36.05
CA SER A 105 12.01 28.07 36.84
C SER A 105 11.96 26.53 36.71
N PRO A 106 13.09 25.84 36.46
CA PRO A 106 13.14 24.39 36.56
C PRO A 106 12.86 23.99 38.03
N LEU A 107 11.93 23.05 38.23
CA LEU A 107 11.68 22.44 39.54
C LEU A 107 12.97 21.82 40.10
N PRO A 108 13.22 21.91 41.42
CA PRO A 108 14.49 21.54 42.01
C PRO A 108 14.77 20.04 41.87
N MET A 109 15.90 19.73 41.24
CA MET A 109 16.44 18.39 41.03
C MET A 109 16.70 17.70 42.39
N PHE A 110 16.14 16.51 42.61
CA PHE A 110 16.65 15.61 43.66
C PHE A 110 18.13 15.34 43.40
N SER A 111 19.01 15.45 44.40
CA SER A 111 20.36 14.92 44.23
C SER A 111 20.24 13.40 44.16
N TRP A 112 20.87 12.80 43.15
CA TRP A 112 20.91 11.35 42.96
C TRP A 112 21.43 10.60 44.20
N ASP A 113 22.08 11.33 45.12
CA ASP A 113 22.57 10.84 46.40
C ASP A 113 21.44 10.37 47.33
N PHE A 114 20.22 10.94 47.25
CA PHE A 114 19.13 10.57 48.17
C PHE A 114 18.51 9.19 47.83
N VAL A 115 18.29 8.91 46.55
CA VAL A 115 17.81 7.58 46.10
C VAL A 115 18.91 6.53 46.31
N ALA A 116 20.17 6.90 46.12
CA ALA A 116 21.32 6.03 46.43
C ALA A 116 21.43 5.76 47.95
N LEU A 117 21.21 6.76 48.80
CA LEU A 117 21.24 6.62 50.26
C LEU A 117 20.14 5.69 50.78
N ILE A 118 18.91 5.82 50.26
CA ILE A 118 17.79 4.91 50.59
C ILE A 118 18.11 3.47 50.16
N ARG A 119 18.78 3.32 49.02
CA ARG A 119 19.16 2.01 48.48
C ARG A 119 20.28 1.34 49.28
N VAL A 120 21.28 2.11 49.73
CA VAL A 120 22.33 1.64 50.64
C VAL A 120 21.73 1.25 52.00
N LEU A 121 20.76 2.00 52.51
CA LEU A 121 20.08 1.69 53.76
C LEU A 121 19.21 0.42 53.66
N LEU A 122 18.54 0.20 52.52
CA LEU A 122 17.74 -1.02 52.27
C LEU A 122 18.61 -2.28 52.15
N ASP A 123 19.77 -2.21 51.46
CA ASP A 123 20.69 -3.34 51.35
C ASP A 123 21.40 -3.68 52.67
N PHE A 124 21.60 -2.68 53.54
CA PHE A 124 22.24 -2.88 54.85
C PHE A 124 21.27 -3.46 55.90
N CYS A 125 20.00 -3.02 55.90
CA CYS A 125 18.97 -3.54 56.81
C CYS A 125 18.56 -4.99 56.51
N PHE A 126 18.69 -5.48 55.27
CA PHE A 126 18.30 -6.86 54.92
C PHE A 126 19.40 -7.91 55.14
N LYS A 127 20.67 -7.52 55.36
CA LYS A 127 21.80 -8.46 55.51
C LYS A 127 22.36 -8.60 56.92
N GLY A 128 21.88 -7.83 57.89
CA GLY A 128 22.42 -7.82 59.25
C GLY A 128 21.36 -7.90 60.33
N ALA A 129 21.30 -9.09 60.96
CA ALA A 129 20.79 -9.36 62.31
C ALA A 129 19.28 -9.49 62.56
N ASP A 130 18.95 -10.70 62.99
CA ASP A 130 17.83 -11.14 63.82
C ASP A 130 17.77 -10.29 65.11
N VAL A 131 16.84 -9.33 65.20
CA VAL A 131 16.58 -8.54 66.42
C VAL A 131 15.08 -8.23 66.52
N GLY A 132 14.49 -8.61 67.65
CA GLY A 132 13.05 -8.58 67.92
C GLY A 132 12.41 -7.21 68.17
N GLU A 133 11.08 -7.26 68.20
CA GLU A 133 10.11 -6.27 68.73
C GLU A 133 10.50 -4.78 68.58
N GLY A 134 10.54 -4.35 67.32
CA GLY A 134 10.54 -2.95 66.91
C GLY A 134 9.81 -2.78 65.57
N ASP A 135 8.76 -3.57 65.34
CA ASP A 135 7.90 -3.49 64.17
C ASP A 135 7.07 -2.20 64.25
N VAL A 136 7.19 -1.33 63.23
CA VAL A 136 6.11 -0.50 62.63
C VAL A 136 6.66 0.57 61.65
N GLU A 137 7.95 0.97 61.69
CA GLU A 137 8.42 2.08 60.82
C GLU A 137 9.14 1.67 59.51
N LEU A 138 9.77 0.48 59.44
CA LEU A 138 10.51 0.05 58.22
C LEU A 138 9.60 -0.42 57.07
N GLY A 139 8.40 -0.91 57.35
CA GLY A 139 7.41 -1.30 56.32
C GLY A 139 6.85 -0.11 55.52
N GLN A 140 7.07 1.13 55.97
CA GLN A 140 6.59 2.33 55.31
C GLN A 140 7.50 2.81 54.16
N LEU A 141 8.78 2.42 54.15
CA LEU A 141 9.75 2.86 53.12
C LEU A 141 9.41 2.36 51.70
N PRO A 142 9.04 1.08 51.48
CA PRO A 142 8.59 0.62 50.17
C PRO A 142 7.29 1.29 49.71
N LEU A 143 6.38 1.59 50.65
CA LEU A 143 5.15 2.34 50.36
C LEU A 143 5.46 3.78 49.97
N LEU A 144 6.42 4.41 50.64
CA LEU A 144 6.91 5.74 50.33
C LEU A 144 7.60 5.80 48.97
N ALA A 145 8.47 4.84 48.65
CA ALA A 145 9.12 4.74 47.34
C ALA A 145 8.09 4.55 46.21
N LYS A 146 7.05 3.74 46.44
CA LYS A 146 5.92 3.58 45.51
C LYS A 146 5.13 4.88 45.33
N GLU A 147 4.94 5.63 46.40
CA GLU A 147 4.25 6.92 46.37
C GLU A 147 5.09 8.01 45.68
N ILE A 148 6.41 8.06 45.92
CA ILE A 148 7.34 8.93 45.20
C ILE A 148 7.34 8.60 43.70
N GLY A 149 7.40 7.31 43.34
CA GLY A 149 7.31 6.90 41.93
C GLY A 149 5.97 7.28 41.28
N ARG A 150 4.87 7.27 42.04
CA ARG A 150 3.55 7.74 41.59
C ARG A 150 3.56 9.25 41.33
N ILE A 151 4.08 10.02 42.28
CA ILE A 151 4.21 11.49 42.19
C ILE A 151 5.08 11.86 40.99
N GLU A 152 6.22 11.22 40.81
CA GLU A 152 7.13 11.46 39.68
C GLU A 152 6.46 11.16 38.33
N THR A 153 5.65 10.09 38.25
CA THR A 153 4.90 9.77 37.03
C THR A 153 3.84 10.82 36.71
N VAL A 154 3.14 11.32 37.73
CA VAL A 154 2.12 12.37 37.58
C VAL A 154 2.76 13.72 37.24
N ARG A 155 3.91 14.05 37.84
CA ARG A 155 4.68 15.26 37.52
C ARG A 155 5.14 15.25 36.07
N LEU A 156 5.77 14.15 35.63
CA LEU A 156 6.22 13.98 34.25
C LEU A 156 5.05 14.07 33.26
N TYR A 157 3.88 13.52 33.63
CA TYR A 157 2.66 13.64 32.82
C TYR A 157 2.22 15.10 32.70
N ALA A 158 2.12 15.83 33.81
CA ALA A 158 1.73 17.23 33.81
C ALA A 158 2.72 18.11 33.01
N GLU A 159 4.02 17.93 33.21
CA GLU A 159 5.08 18.62 32.46
C GLU A 159 4.99 18.36 30.95
N THR A 160 4.79 17.09 30.55
CA THR A 160 4.67 16.70 29.15
C THR A 160 3.39 17.26 28.51
N THR A 161 2.28 17.20 29.23
CA THR A 161 0.99 17.75 28.78
C THR A 161 1.07 19.27 28.62
N LEU A 162 1.69 20.00 29.55
CA LEU A 162 1.93 21.44 29.42
C LEU A 162 2.80 21.78 28.21
N GLN A 163 3.87 21.01 28.00
CA GLN A 163 4.75 21.19 26.85
C GLN A 163 3.97 21.00 25.54
N LEU A 164 3.13 19.96 25.46
CA LEU A 164 2.31 19.69 24.28
C LEU A 164 1.22 20.74 24.08
N GLU A 165 0.59 21.23 25.14
CA GLU A 165 -0.41 22.31 25.07
C GLU A 165 0.20 23.60 24.52
N ALA A 166 1.40 23.98 25.01
CA ALA A 166 2.10 25.16 24.53
C ALA A 166 2.45 25.03 23.04
N LEU A 167 3.01 23.89 22.62
CA LEU A 167 3.37 23.65 21.22
C LEU A 167 2.14 23.63 20.29
N VAL A 168 1.02 23.05 20.74
CA VAL A 168 -0.23 23.06 19.96
C VAL A 168 -0.81 24.47 19.87
N GLY A 169 -0.74 25.26 20.95
CA GLY A 169 -1.10 26.68 20.93
C GLY A 169 -0.26 27.49 19.94
N ASP A 170 1.07 27.33 19.99
CA ASP A 170 1.99 27.98 19.05
C ASP A 170 1.70 27.59 17.59
N LEU A 171 1.30 26.33 17.34
CA LEU A 171 0.89 25.85 16.03
C LEU A 171 -0.41 26.49 15.55
N GLU A 172 -1.41 26.58 16.42
CA GLU A 172 -2.70 27.22 16.13
C GLU A 172 -2.51 28.72 15.82
N ASP A 173 -1.65 29.41 16.58
CA ASP A 173 -1.30 30.81 16.34
C ASP A 173 -0.55 31.01 15.02
N ALA A 174 0.41 30.13 14.72
CA ALA A 174 1.13 30.17 13.44
C ALA A 174 0.19 29.92 12.26
N ALA A 175 -0.72 28.95 12.36
CA ALA A 175 -1.71 28.67 11.32
C ALA A 175 -2.70 29.82 11.15
N PHE A 176 -3.16 30.43 12.25
CA PHE A 176 -4.01 31.62 12.20
C PHE A 176 -3.31 32.80 11.52
N ALA A 177 -2.00 32.98 11.75
CA ALA A 177 -1.21 34.03 11.09
C ALA A 177 -1.09 33.82 9.56
N VAL A 178 -1.08 32.58 9.08
CA VAL A 178 -1.12 32.26 7.64
C VAL A 178 -2.48 32.66 7.04
N VAL A 179 -3.58 32.43 7.76
CA VAL A 179 -4.96 32.63 7.27
C VAL A 179 -5.46 34.08 7.41
N SER A 180 -5.00 34.83 8.41
CA SER A 180 -5.62 36.10 8.84
C SER A 180 -5.37 37.34 7.95
N GLN A 181 -4.91 37.18 6.71
CA GLN A 181 -4.88 38.27 5.71
C GLN A 181 -5.80 37.99 4.52
N THR A 182 -7.08 38.30 4.70
CA THR A 182 -7.96 38.75 3.62
C THR A 182 -7.87 40.28 3.55
N PRO A 183 -7.47 40.89 2.42
CA PRO A 183 -7.22 42.33 2.38
C PRO A 183 -8.55 43.09 2.49
N LYS A 184 -8.80 43.68 3.66
CA LYS A 184 -9.74 44.80 3.78
C LYS A 184 -9.11 46.02 3.13
N THR A 185 -9.88 46.63 2.22
CA THR A 185 -9.80 48.00 1.70
C THR A 185 -8.85 48.33 0.53
N ASN A 186 -9.50 48.57 -0.61
CA ASN A 186 -9.16 49.43 -1.76
C ASN A 186 -7.92 50.33 -1.61
N THR A 187 -6.81 49.95 -2.25
CA THR A 187 -5.77 50.90 -2.68
C THR A 187 -5.08 50.40 -3.96
N SER A 188 -4.49 51.34 -4.69
CA SER A 188 -4.21 51.39 -6.14
C SER A 188 -3.41 50.23 -6.76
N LEU A 189 -3.60 50.08 -8.09
CA LEU A 189 -3.14 48.95 -8.91
C LEU A 189 -1.62 48.79 -9.05
N SER A 190 -0.81 49.83 -8.80
CA SER A 190 0.66 49.78 -8.93
C SER A 190 1.38 49.33 -7.64
N LEU A 191 0.83 49.64 -6.46
CA LEU A 191 1.35 49.14 -5.17
C LEU A 191 1.04 47.66 -4.93
N ARG A 192 0.03 47.11 -5.64
CA ARG A 192 -0.37 45.69 -5.51
C ARG A 192 0.75 44.69 -5.84
N ARG A 193 1.62 44.96 -6.81
CA ARG A 193 2.66 43.97 -7.18
C ARG A 193 3.75 43.80 -6.13
N ALA A 194 4.17 44.90 -5.49
CA ALA A 194 5.18 44.86 -4.44
C ALA A 194 4.60 44.37 -3.09
N SER A 195 3.33 44.73 -2.78
CA SER A 195 2.65 44.22 -1.60
C SER A 195 2.36 42.72 -1.67
N ASN A 196 2.05 42.19 -2.86
CA ASN A 196 1.76 40.77 -3.05
C ASN A 196 2.99 39.88 -2.82
N LEU A 197 4.19 40.31 -3.22
CA LEU A 197 5.41 39.51 -3.02
C LEU A 197 5.78 39.41 -1.54
N ASN A 198 5.72 40.54 -0.83
CA ASN A 198 5.99 40.59 0.61
C ASN A 198 4.94 39.81 1.43
N ASP A 199 3.67 39.81 1.01
CA ASP A 199 2.61 39.00 1.62
C ASP A 199 2.86 37.49 1.42
N ILE A 200 3.26 37.08 0.21
CA ILE A 200 3.63 35.68 -0.09
C ILE A 200 4.83 35.23 0.76
N MET A 201 5.88 36.07 0.87
CA MET A 201 7.06 35.77 1.69
C MET A 201 6.71 35.60 3.17
N TRP A 202 5.91 36.51 3.73
CA TRP A 202 5.47 36.41 5.12
C TRP A 202 4.65 35.15 5.39
N LYS A 203 3.69 34.82 4.52
CA LYS A 203 2.89 33.59 4.62
C LYS A 203 3.77 32.34 4.56
N GLN A 204 4.77 32.34 3.68
CA GLN A 204 5.75 31.27 3.55
C GLN A 204 6.58 31.09 4.83
N GLU A 205 7.06 32.18 5.44
CA GLU A 205 7.79 32.13 6.72
C GLU A 205 6.93 31.55 7.85
N LYS A 206 5.64 31.93 7.90
CA LYS A 206 4.70 31.39 8.89
C LYS A 206 4.37 29.92 8.64
N LEU A 207 4.25 29.49 7.39
CA LEU A 207 4.09 28.08 7.04
C LEU A 207 5.31 27.25 7.49
N LEU A 208 6.53 27.73 7.25
CA LEU A 208 7.75 27.07 7.72
C LEU A 208 7.83 26.98 9.25
N LEU A 209 7.39 28.03 9.95
CA LEU A 209 7.28 28.02 11.41
C LEU A 209 6.27 26.95 11.88
N ALA A 210 5.08 26.88 11.27
CA ALA A 210 4.08 25.87 11.59
C ALA A 210 4.61 24.44 11.37
N ILE A 211 5.28 24.18 10.25
CA ILE A 211 5.92 22.88 9.94
C ILE A 211 6.96 22.51 11.00
N LYS A 212 7.79 23.48 11.43
CA LYS A 212 8.78 23.25 12.48
C LYS A 212 8.11 22.87 13.81
N ILE A 213 7.08 23.61 14.23
CA ILE A 213 6.34 23.33 15.47
C ILE A 213 5.69 21.95 15.40
N MET A 214 5.09 21.58 14.27
CA MET A 214 4.52 20.24 14.06
C MET A 214 5.56 19.13 14.20
N LYS A 215 6.77 19.33 13.67
CA LYS A 215 7.87 18.37 13.81
C LYS A 215 8.29 18.22 15.28
N ASP A 216 8.31 19.31 16.04
CA ASP A 216 8.61 19.30 17.46
C ASP A 216 7.53 18.57 18.27
N ILE A 217 6.25 18.78 17.94
CA ILE A 217 5.11 18.02 18.49
C ILE A 217 5.28 16.52 18.21
N GLU A 218 5.55 16.15 16.96
CA GLU A 218 5.68 14.74 16.55
C GLU A 218 6.86 14.06 17.25
N HIS A 219 8.00 14.74 17.41
CA HIS A 219 9.14 14.23 18.17
C HIS A 219 8.77 13.93 19.63
N VAL A 220 7.99 14.80 20.28
CA VAL A 220 7.50 14.56 21.64
C VAL A 220 6.51 13.39 21.68
N LEU A 221 5.55 13.31 20.74
CA LEU A 221 4.55 12.25 20.68
C LEU A 221 5.15 10.86 20.42
N VAL A 222 6.15 10.74 19.54
CA VAL A 222 6.87 9.47 19.31
C VAL A 222 7.58 9.02 20.59
N ARG A 223 8.25 9.93 21.29
CA ARG A 223 8.91 9.64 22.58
C ARG A 223 7.91 9.18 23.64
N VAL A 224 6.76 9.85 23.76
CA VAL A 224 5.69 9.50 24.70
C VAL A 224 5.10 8.14 24.38
N SER A 225 4.79 7.88 23.11
CA SER A 225 4.19 6.62 22.66
C SER A 225 5.09 5.41 22.95
N LYS A 226 6.42 5.56 22.76
CA LYS A 226 7.41 4.50 23.06
C LYS A 226 7.67 4.31 24.55
N SER A 227 7.75 5.38 25.32
CA SER A 227 8.14 5.32 26.74
C SER A 227 6.95 5.06 27.69
N ARG A 228 5.73 5.47 27.31
CA ARG A 228 4.55 5.48 28.18
C ARG A 228 3.26 5.14 27.37
N PRO A 229 3.06 3.88 26.96
CA PRO A 229 1.89 3.48 26.14
C PRO A 229 0.54 3.75 26.80
N ARG A 230 0.49 3.84 28.14
CA ARG A 230 -0.74 4.17 28.89
C ARG A 230 -1.21 5.63 28.73
N TRP A 231 -0.44 6.49 28.07
CA TRP A 231 -0.80 7.90 27.82
C TRP A 231 -1.51 8.09 26.47
N ALA A 232 -2.13 7.03 25.92
CA ALA A 232 -2.78 7.05 24.60
C ALA A 232 -3.87 8.15 24.46
N ASN A 233 -4.62 8.45 25.52
CA ASN A 233 -5.65 9.50 25.48
C ASN A 233 -5.07 10.91 25.31
N LEU A 234 -3.90 11.17 25.90
CA LEU A 234 -3.16 12.42 25.67
C LEU A 234 -2.73 12.55 24.21
N VAL A 235 -2.17 11.47 23.65
CA VAL A 235 -1.75 11.42 22.24
C VAL A 235 -2.96 11.68 21.32
N LYS A 236 -4.10 11.02 21.56
CA LYS A 236 -5.35 11.24 20.81
C LYS A 236 -5.89 12.68 20.92
N ALA A 237 -5.79 13.30 22.09
CA ALA A 237 -6.25 14.68 22.30
C ALA A 237 -5.39 15.69 21.53
N VAL A 238 -4.07 15.55 21.60
CA VAL A 238 -3.13 16.37 20.82
C VAL A 238 -3.35 16.17 19.33
N ASP A 239 -3.46 14.92 18.88
CA ASP A 239 -3.65 14.61 17.47
C ASP A 239 -4.95 15.19 16.91
N SER A 240 -6.05 15.16 17.67
CA SER A 240 -7.32 15.77 17.26
C SER A 240 -7.21 17.28 17.02
N ARG A 241 -6.45 18.00 17.86
CA ARG A 241 -6.25 19.45 17.67
C ARG A 241 -5.34 19.74 16.48
N VAL A 242 -4.22 19.03 16.37
CA VAL A 242 -3.30 19.19 15.23
C VAL A 242 -4.01 18.87 13.91
N GLU A 243 -4.88 17.86 13.88
CA GLU A 243 -5.67 17.52 12.69
C GLU A 243 -6.62 18.65 12.28
N LYS A 244 -7.30 19.29 13.25
CA LYS A 244 -8.12 20.48 12.97
C LYS A 244 -7.30 21.62 12.40
N THR A 245 -6.11 21.85 12.93
CA THR A 245 -5.21 22.89 12.43
C THR A 245 -4.70 22.56 11.02
N LEU A 246 -4.37 21.29 10.75
CA LEU A 246 -3.97 20.82 9.42
C LEU A 246 -5.09 20.95 8.38
N ALA A 247 -6.34 20.68 8.77
CA ALA A 247 -7.51 20.84 7.90
C ALA A 247 -7.69 22.29 7.40
N ILE A 248 -7.13 23.28 8.12
CA ILE A 248 -7.14 24.69 7.71
C ILE A 248 -5.84 25.04 6.98
N LEU A 249 -4.68 24.62 7.51
CA LEU A 249 -3.36 24.96 6.98
C LEU A 249 -3.12 24.37 5.58
N ARG A 250 -3.54 23.11 5.35
CA ARG A 250 -3.29 22.40 4.08
C ARG A 250 -3.98 23.08 2.89
N PRO A 251 -5.31 23.34 2.90
CA PRO A 251 -5.95 24.05 1.79
C PRO A 251 -5.33 25.43 1.51
N GLN A 252 -4.94 26.15 2.57
CA GLN A 252 -4.30 27.46 2.41
C GLN A 252 -2.91 27.36 1.77
N ALA A 253 -2.07 26.41 2.22
CA ALA A 253 -0.75 26.20 1.63
C ALA A 253 -0.82 25.80 0.14
N LEU A 254 -1.80 24.98 -0.24
CA LEU A 254 -2.04 24.63 -1.64
C LEU A 254 -2.51 25.84 -2.46
N ASN A 255 -3.41 26.66 -1.91
CA ASN A 255 -3.84 27.89 -2.56
C ASN A 255 -2.71 28.89 -2.76
N ASP A 256 -1.83 29.05 -1.77
CA ASP A 256 -0.66 29.93 -1.87
C ASP A 256 0.32 29.42 -2.94
N HIS A 257 0.51 28.10 -3.05
CA HIS A 257 1.30 27.48 -4.11
C HIS A 257 0.70 27.73 -5.50
N ARG A 258 -0.63 27.55 -5.68
CA ARG A 258 -1.33 27.88 -6.93
C ARG A 258 -1.18 29.35 -7.30
N ALA A 259 -1.28 30.25 -6.33
CA ALA A 259 -1.13 31.69 -6.56
C ALA A 259 0.30 32.03 -7.05
N LEU A 260 1.31 31.36 -6.48
CA LEU A 260 2.70 31.51 -6.90
C LEU A 260 2.92 30.94 -8.31
N LEU A 261 2.36 29.77 -8.63
CA LEU A 261 2.37 29.20 -9.97
C LEU A 261 1.72 30.14 -11.00
N ALA A 262 0.55 30.71 -10.68
CA ALA A 262 -0.11 31.68 -11.54
C ALA A 262 0.73 32.95 -11.76
N ALA A 263 1.44 33.43 -10.73
CA ALA A 263 2.37 34.56 -10.85
C ALA A 263 3.59 34.26 -11.74
N LEU A 264 3.94 32.99 -11.91
CA LEU A 264 4.99 32.53 -12.82
C LEU A 264 4.49 32.32 -14.26
N GLY A 265 3.19 32.51 -14.51
CA GLY A 265 2.58 32.28 -15.83
C GLY A 265 2.20 30.82 -16.08
N TRP A 266 2.11 30.00 -15.02
CA TRP A 266 1.60 28.64 -15.10
C TRP A 266 0.05 28.63 -15.00
N PRO A 267 -0.66 27.79 -15.78
CA PRO A 267 -0.15 26.88 -16.79
C PRO A 267 0.11 27.61 -18.12
N PRO A 268 1.13 27.22 -18.89
CA PRO A 268 1.37 27.75 -20.23
C PRO A 268 0.20 27.45 -21.20
N PRO A 269 0.13 28.12 -22.37
CA PRO A 269 -0.82 27.77 -23.42
C PRO A 269 -0.56 26.33 -23.91
N LEU A 270 -1.61 25.51 -24.05
CA LEU A 270 -1.47 24.11 -24.50
C LEU A 270 -1.14 23.98 -25.99
N LEU A 271 -1.42 25.02 -26.78
CA LEU A 271 -1.17 25.12 -28.21
C LEU A 271 -0.70 26.54 -28.52
N THR A 272 0.38 26.66 -29.31
CA THR A 272 0.78 27.92 -29.92
C THR A 272 -0.24 28.25 -31.01
N SER A 273 -0.93 29.38 -30.91
CA SER A 273 -1.74 29.87 -32.02
C SER A 273 -0.81 30.19 -33.19
N ASP A 274 -0.97 29.48 -34.30
CA ASP A 274 -0.33 29.79 -35.58
C ASP A 274 -0.83 31.15 -36.09
N ILE A 275 -0.25 32.24 -35.59
CA ILE A 275 -0.37 33.56 -36.20
C ILE A 275 1.04 34.12 -36.30
N GLU A 276 1.61 33.90 -37.48
CA GLU A 276 2.67 34.66 -38.15
C GLU A 276 4.03 34.80 -37.45
N GLY A 277 5.03 34.15 -38.05
CA GLY A 277 6.35 34.75 -38.22
C GLY A 277 7.49 34.20 -37.37
N ASP A 278 8.17 33.21 -37.95
CA ASP A 278 9.63 33.06 -37.91
C ASP A 278 10.33 32.76 -36.55
N ARG A 279 10.94 31.55 -36.53
CA ARG A 279 11.92 31.00 -35.56
C ARG A 279 11.38 30.44 -34.24
N SER A 280 11.30 29.12 -34.18
CA SER A 280 11.41 28.31 -32.95
C SER A 280 10.59 28.81 -31.74
N SER A 281 9.27 28.82 -31.86
CA SER A 281 8.39 28.94 -30.68
C SER A 281 8.18 27.56 -30.06
N GLU A 282 9.27 26.94 -29.59
CA GLU A 282 9.17 25.83 -28.64
C GLU A 282 8.33 26.30 -27.45
N MET A 283 7.40 25.46 -26.98
CA MET A 283 6.58 25.76 -25.81
C MET A 283 7.51 25.97 -24.61
N LEU A 284 7.86 27.24 -24.34
CA LEU A 284 8.82 27.56 -23.29
C LEU A 284 8.20 27.18 -21.95
N ASN A 285 8.72 26.12 -21.33
CA ASN A 285 8.29 25.68 -20.03
C ASN A 285 8.53 26.83 -19.01
N PRO A 286 7.48 27.42 -18.42
CA PRO A 286 7.64 28.53 -17.47
C PRO A 286 8.51 28.16 -16.26
N LEU A 287 8.57 26.86 -15.91
CA LEU A 287 9.44 26.37 -14.85
C LEU A 287 10.93 26.52 -15.20
N PHE A 288 11.30 26.36 -16.47
CA PHE A 288 12.69 26.51 -16.93
C PHE A 288 13.11 27.98 -17.02
N LEU A 289 12.16 28.88 -17.28
CA LEU A 289 12.39 30.33 -17.33
C LEU A 289 12.56 30.97 -15.94
N MET A 290 12.37 30.22 -14.85
CA MET A 290 12.52 30.72 -13.48
C MET A 290 13.98 31.04 -13.15
N HIS A 291 14.28 32.34 -12.96
CA HIS A 291 15.60 32.82 -12.56
C HIS A 291 15.52 33.77 -11.35
N GLY A 292 16.60 33.79 -10.55
CA GLY A 292 16.74 34.69 -9.40
C GLY A 292 15.77 34.40 -8.24
N GLU A 293 15.28 35.46 -7.60
CA GLU A 293 14.44 35.42 -6.39
C GLU A 293 13.14 34.62 -6.56
N LYS A 294 12.55 34.61 -7.78
CA LYS A 294 11.34 33.83 -8.09
C LYS A 294 11.57 32.32 -8.00
N LYS A 295 12.74 31.84 -8.46
CA LYS A 295 13.13 30.43 -8.38
C LYS A 295 13.31 30.02 -6.93
N GLU A 296 13.95 30.87 -6.13
CA GLU A 296 14.17 30.62 -4.72
C GLU A 296 12.83 30.54 -3.96
N MET A 297 11.92 31.51 -4.17
CA MET A 297 10.58 31.46 -3.58
C MET A 297 9.79 30.21 -3.96
N TYR A 298 9.79 29.84 -5.25
CA TYR A 298 9.15 28.60 -5.70
C TYR A 298 9.76 27.37 -5.01
N SER A 299 11.09 27.27 -4.99
CA SER A 299 11.79 26.13 -4.39
C SER A 299 11.49 25.99 -2.89
N GLN A 300 11.49 27.10 -2.14
CA GLN A 300 11.18 27.09 -0.72
C GLN A 300 9.73 26.69 -0.45
N ASN A 301 8.78 27.18 -1.27
CA ASN A 301 7.38 26.80 -1.16
C ASN A 301 7.15 25.32 -1.51
N PHE A 302 7.77 24.83 -2.58
CA PHE A 302 7.75 23.42 -2.96
C PHE A 302 8.29 22.51 -1.85
N LEU A 303 9.44 22.86 -1.27
CA LEU A 303 10.05 22.12 -0.15
C LEU A 303 9.17 22.17 1.10
N ALA A 304 8.52 23.30 1.38
CA ALA A 304 7.59 23.41 2.50
C ALA A 304 6.36 22.50 2.33
N LEU A 305 5.79 22.43 1.12
CA LEU A 305 4.70 21.49 0.83
C LEU A 305 5.14 20.03 0.98
N CYS A 306 6.31 19.67 0.45
CA CYS A 306 6.87 18.33 0.60
C CYS A 306 7.09 17.98 2.08
N ALA A 307 7.59 18.93 2.88
CA ALA A 307 7.79 18.75 4.32
C ALA A 307 6.46 18.60 5.07
N LEU A 308 5.43 19.37 4.69
CA LEU A 308 4.09 19.26 5.27
C LEU A 308 3.46 17.89 4.95
N GLN A 309 3.55 17.44 3.70
CA GLN A 309 3.08 16.11 3.28
C GLN A 309 3.82 14.99 4.02
N HIS A 310 5.14 15.07 4.15
CA HIS A 310 5.93 14.10 4.90
C HIS A 310 5.59 14.06 6.40
N LEU A 311 5.26 15.20 7.00
CA LEU A 311 4.79 15.22 8.39
C LEU A 311 3.40 14.59 8.52
N GLN A 312 2.49 14.84 7.59
CA GLN A 312 1.18 14.18 7.56
C GLN A 312 1.34 12.65 7.43
N ALA A 313 2.22 12.20 6.54
CA ALA A 313 2.60 10.80 6.38
C ALA A 313 3.04 10.12 7.67
N GLN A 314 3.99 10.75 8.36
CA GLN A 314 4.57 10.23 9.58
C GLN A 314 3.50 10.10 10.68
N ARG A 315 2.58 11.06 10.74
CA ARG A 315 1.47 11.06 11.69
C ARG A 315 0.49 9.93 11.40
N GLU A 316 0.05 9.77 10.15
CA GLU A 316 -0.86 8.70 9.74
C GLU A 316 -0.27 7.32 10.03
N ALA A 317 1.01 7.11 9.76
CA ALA A 317 1.72 5.87 10.07
C ALA A 317 1.79 5.57 11.59
N ARG A 318 1.72 6.58 12.45
CA ARG A 318 1.62 6.41 13.91
C ARG A 318 0.18 6.09 14.36
N HIS A 319 -0.82 6.56 13.63
CA HIS A 319 -2.24 6.34 13.95
C HIS A 319 -2.73 4.93 13.60
N TYR A 320 -2.29 4.40 12.46
CA TYR A 320 -2.69 3.08 11.99
C TYR A 320 -1.55 2.07 12.19
N THR A 321 -1.72 1.14 13.15
CA THR A 321 -0.79 0.00 13.37
C THR A 321 -0.86 -1.06 12.27
N ASP A 322 -1.74 -0.91 11.27
CA ASP A 322 -1.81 -1.79 10.13
C ASP A 322 -0.65 -1.50 9.17
N PHE A 323 0.41 -2.31 9.29
CA PHE A 323 1.56 -2.34 8.40
C PHE A 323 1.21 -2.49 6.90
N THR A 324 -0.04 -2.81 6.56
CA THR A 324 -0.55 -2.89 5.17
C THR A 324 -0.82 -1.52 4.53
N LYS A 325 -0.90 -0.43 5.32
CA LYS A 325 -1.03 0.96 4.84
C LYS A 325 0.24 1.79 4.99
N GLN A 326 1.42 1.17 4.99
CA GLN A 326 2.67 1.91 4.91
C GLN A 326 2.87 2.44 3.49
N SER A 327 2.11 3.48 3.13
CA SER A 327 2.01 3.94 1.76
C SER A 327 1.81 5.43 1.60
N CYS A 328 2.39 6.26 2.45
CA CYS A 328 2.27 7.71 2.24
C CYS A 328 3.03 8.24 1.00
N TYR A 329 3.71 7.35 0.27
CA TYR A 329 4.24 7.63 -1.06
C TYR A 329 3.54 6.85 -2.18
N ARG A 330 2.47 6.08 -1.87
CA ARG A 330 1.54 5.59 -2.91
C ARG A 330 0.55 6.68 -3.33
N ASP A 331 0.37 7.70 -2.49
CA ASP A 331 -0.49 8.84 -2.77
C ASP A 331 0.32 10.01 -3.33
N ASP A 332 -0.31 10.70 -4.29
CA ASP A 332 0.28 11.71 -5.16
C ASP A 332 1.08 12.80 -4.43
N LEU A 333 2.15 13.29 -5.07
CA LEU A 333 2.90 14.43 -4.55
C LEU A 333 2.06 15.69 -4.75
N TRP A 334 1.60 16.31 -3.65
CA TRP A 334 0.65 17.43 -3.74
C TRP A 334 1.17 18.57 -4.60
N ALA A 335 2.46 18.87 -4.52
CA ALA A 335 3.07 19.93 -5.32
C ALA A 335 3.00 19.65 -6.84
N ILE A 336 3.04 18.39 -7.26
CA ILE A 336 2.89 18.00 -8.67
C ILE A 336 1.41 18.00 -9.08
N ASP A 337 0.50 17.54 -8.22
CA ASP A 337 -0.93 17.63 -8.50
C ASP A 337 -1.39 19.08 -8.73
N GLU A 338 -0.85 20.02 -7.95
CA GLU A 338 -1.16 21.43 -8.11
C GLU A 338 -0.56 22.05 -9.37
N LEU A 339 0.51 21.48 -9.91
CA LEU A 339 1.00 21.83 -11.25
C LEU A 339 0.07 21.28 -12.34
N VAL A 340 -0.42 20.07 -12.16
CA VAL A 340 -1.23 19.36 -13.15
C VAL A 340 -2.68 19.87 -13.19
N HIS A 341 -3.24 20.30 -12.06
CA HIS A 341 -4.63 20.73 -11.96
C HIS A 341 -5.00 21.90 -12.91
N PRO A 342 -4.24 23.01 -13.00
CA PRO A 342 -4.53 24.05 -13.98
C PRO A 342 -4.40 23.60 -15.44
N VAL A 343 -3.51 22.63 -15.71
CA VAL A 343 -3.37 22.02 -17.04
C VAL A 343 -4.62 21.20 -17.38
N SER A 344 -5.15 20.43 -16.41
CA SER A 344 -6.38 19.65 -16.58
C SER A 344 -7.57 20.54 -16.97
N LEU A 345 -7.75 21.67 -16.28
CA LEU A 345 -8.83 22.63 -16.58
C LEU A 345 -8.76 23.17 -18.01
N LYS A 346 -7.56 23.41 -18.55
CA LYS A 346 -7.40 23.83 -19.95
C LYS A 346 -7.68 22.68 -20.93
N MET A 347 -7.36 21.44 -20.56
CA MET A 347 -7.65 20.25 -21.38
C MET A 347 -9.13 19.90 -21.44
N GLU A 348 -9.91 20.17 -20.38
CA GLU A 348 -11.34 19.83 -20.29
C GLU A 348 -12.17 20.36 -21.47
N TYR A 349 -11.84 21.55 -21.98
CA TYR A 349 -12.48 22.10 -23.18
C TYR A 349 -12.25 21.20 -24.41
N HIS A 350 -11.02 20.73 -24.61
CA HIS A 350 -10.68 19.83 -25.71
C HIS A 350 -11.29 18.45 -25.53
N PHE A 351 -11.34 17.95 -24.30
CA PHE A 351 -11.95 16.66 -23.98
C PHE A 351 -13.45 16.63 -24.30
N SER A 352 -14.13 17.75 -24.05
CA SER A 352 -15.54 17.91 -24.38
C SER A 352 -15.77 18.04 -25.89
N LYS A 353 -14.84 18.67 -26.63
CA LYS A 353 -14.90 18.78 -28.10
C LYS A 353 -14.66 17.45 -28.83
N TRP A 354 -13.88 16.55 -28.23
CA TRP A 354 -13.48 15.28 -28.86
C TRP A 354 -14.10 14.04 -28.19
N SER A 355 -15.29 14.18 -27.60
CA SER A 355 -16.02 13.05 -26.99
C SER A 355 -16.11 11.83 -27.90
N ASP A 356 -16.31 12.07 -29.19
CA ASP A 356 -16.55 11.02 -30.18
C ASP A 356 -15.24 10.44 -30.75
N GLN A 357 -14.09 11.04 -30.43
CA GLN A 357 -12.78 10.60 -30.90
C GLN A 357 -11.74 10.59 -29.77
N PRO A 358 -11.81 9.59 -28.86
CA PRO A 358 -10.90 9.47 -27.72
C PRO A 358 -9.42 9.51 -28.11
N LYS A 359 -9.05 9.00 -29.30
CA LYS A 359 -7.68 9.05 -29.84
C LYS A 359 -7.01 10.42 -29.73
N PHE A 360 -7.75 11.52 -29.91
CA PHE A 360 -7.20 12.87 -29.80
C PHE A 360 -6.98 13.32 -28.36
N VAL A 361 -7.85 12.88 -27.44
CA VAL A 361 -7.70 13.09 -25.99
C VAL A 361 -6.42 12.41 -25.51
N PHE A 362 -6.22 11.13 -25.86
CA PHE A 362 -5.00 10.38 -25.53
C PHE A 362 -3.75 11.03 -26.13
N ALA A 363 -3.80 11.44 -27.40
CA ALA A 363 -2.68 12.12 -28.05
C ALA A 363 -2.33 13.46 -27.39
N LEU A 364 -3.32 14.24 -26.97
CA LEU A 364 -3.12 15.50 -26.27
C LEU A 364 -2.46 15.30 -24.91
N VAL A 365 -2.97 14.36 -24.10
CA VAL A 365 -2.39 14.05 -22.79
C VAL A 365 -0.95 13.57 -22.94
N TYR A 366 -0.68 12.66 -23.87
CA TYR A 366 0.67 12.17 -24.14
C TYR A 366 1.61 13.30 -24.57
N LYS A 367 1.18 14.14 -25.51
CA LYS A 367 1.97 15.27 -26.02
C LYS A 367 2.33 16.24 -24.91
N VAL A 368 1.34 16.70 -24.14
CA VAL A 368 1.57 17.65 -23.04
C VAL A 368 2.45 17.03 -21.95
N THR A 369 2.24 15.75 -21.63
CA THR A 369 3.10 15.05 -20.66
C THR A 369 4.56 15.08 -21.11
N LYS A 370 4.80 14.73 -22.39
CA LYS A 370 6.14 14.71 -22.98
C LYS A 370 6.77 16.10 -23.07
N ASP A 371 6.02 17.10 -23.54
CA ASP A 371 6.54 18.45 -23.79
C ASP A 371 7.01 19.15 -22.51
N PHE A 372 6.39 18.85 -21.35
CA PHE A 372 6.81 19.41 -20.06
C PHE A 372 7.80 18.53 -19.27
N MET A 373 8.08 17.31 -19.74
CA MET A 373 8.87 16.32 -19.01
C MET A 373 10.27 16.82 -18.66
N ASP A 374 10.95 17.45 -19.60
CA ASP A 374 12.34 17.90 -19.39
C ASP A 374 12.44 19.00 -18.32
N GLY A 375 11.43 19.87 -18.24
CA GLY A 375 11.37 20.89 -17.18
C GLY A 375 10.98 20.31 -15.83
N VAL A 376 10.11 19.30 -15.80
CA VAL A 376 9.80 18.54 -14.58
C VAL A 376 11.06 17.85 -14.05
N ASP A 377 11.80 17.16 -14.91
CA ASP A 377 13.03 16.44 -14.54
C ASP A 377 14.12 17.41 -14.06
N SER A 378 14.41 18.45 -14.85
CA SER A 378 15.50 19.38 -14.53
C SER A 378 15.23 20.30 -13.34
N VAL A 379 13.97 20.67 -13.09
CA VAL A 379 13.60 21.61 -12.02
C VAL A 379 13.10 20.90 -10.77
N LEU A 380 12.24 19.88 -10.90
CA LEU A 380 11.57 19.27 -9.76
C LEU A 380 12.36 18.12 -9.17
N GLN A 381 13.10 17.32 -9.96
CA GLN A 381 13.92 16.22 -9.39
C GLN A 381 14.92 16.72 -8.35
N PRO A 382 15.69 17.81 -8.58
CA PRO A 382 16.59 18.35 -7.56
C PRO A 382 15.88 18.81 -6.28
N LEU A 383 14.63 19.30 -6.39
CA LEU A 383 13.84 19.73 -5.24
C LEU A 383 13.31 18.52 -4.45
N ILE A 384 12.90 17.46 -5.14
CA ILE A 384 12.50 16.19 -4.53
C ILE A 384 13.69 15.56 -3.78
N ASP A 385 14.87 15.56 -4.41
CA ASP A 385 16.11 15.06 -3.81
C ASP A 385 16.48 15.90 -2.57
N GLN A 386 16.35 17.23 -2.65
CA GLN A 386 16.58 18.13 -1.52
C GLN A 386 15.57 17.92 -0.38
N ALA A 387 14.31 17.58 -0.71
CA ALA A 387 13.29 17.19 0.26
C ALA A 387 13.55 15.81 0.90
N ARG A 388 14.57 15.07 0.43
CA ARG A 388 14.95 13.73 0.91
C ARG A 388 13.84 12.69 0.75
N LEU A 389 13.06 12.83 -0.31
CA LEU A 389 12.00 11.90 -0.67
C LEU A 389 12.60 10.71 -1.43
N VAL A 390 13.24 9.80 -0.69
CA VAL A 390 13.97 8.65 -1.27
C VAL A 390 13.01 7.74 -2.05
N GLY A 391 13.34 7.47 -3.31
CA GLY A 391 12.58 6.57 -4.18
C GLY A 391 11.45 7.23 -4.97
N LEU A 392 11.28 8.55 -4.88
CA LEU A 392 10.35 9.30 -5.73
C LEU A 392 11.04 9.90 -6.95
N SER A 393 10.49 9.62 -8.13
CA SER A 393 10.88 10.21 -9.40
C SER A 393 9.91 11.33 -9.78
N ALA A 394 10.43 12.51 -10.10
CA ALA A 394 9.65 13.63 -10.63
C ALA A 394 8.91 13.22 -11.91
N LYS A 395 9.56 12.42 -12.78
CA LYS A 395 8.95 11.89 -14.00
C LYS A 395 7.78 10.98 -13.70
N GLU A 396 7.97 10.02 -12.80
CA GLU A 396 6.91 9.06 -12.46
C GLU A 396 5.70 9.74 -11.82
N ALA A 397 5.94 10.69 -10.90
CA ALA A 397 4.88 11.45 -10.25
C ALA A 397 4.12 12.33 -11.27
N TRP A 398 4.83 12.96 -12.20
CA TRP A 398 4.21 13.74 -13.28
C TRP A 398 3.38 12.87 -14.23
N VAL A 399 3.93 11.74 -14.70
CA VAL A 399 3.21 10.79 -15.55
C VAL A 399 1.96 10.27 -14.83
N THR A 400 2.08 9.90 -13.55
CA THR A 400 0.94 9.41 -12.74
C THR A 400 -0.17 10.45 -12.66
N ALA A 401 0.17 11.70 -12.35
CA ALA A 401 -0.82 12.78 -12.27
C ALA A 401 -1.50 13.07 -13.63
N MET A 402 -0.75 12.99 -14.74
CA MET A 402 -1.32 13.13 -16.09
C MET A 402 -2.22 11.96 -16.48
N VAL A 403 -1.85 10.72 -16.12
CA VAL A 403 -2.69 9.52 -16.29
C VAL A 403 -3.99 9.67 -15.51
N LYS A 404 -3.95 10.20 -14.29
CA LYS A 404 -5.15 10.43 -13.45
C LYS A 404 -6.14 11.40 -14.07
N ILE A 405 -5.68 12.44 -14.78
CA ILE A 405 -6.59 13.32 -15.54
C ILE A 405 -7.37 12.50 -16.58
N LEU A 406 -6.66 11.68 -17.37
CA LEU A 406 -7.28 10.89 -18.43
C LEU A 406 -8.20 9.82 -17.86
N LEU A 407 -7.78 9.14 -16.79
CA LEU A 407 -8.58 8.17 -16.04
C LEU A 407 -9.90 8.80 -15.59
N ALA A 408 -9.85 9.96 -14.93
CA ALA A 408 -11.05 10.66 -14.46
C ALA A 408 -11.98 11.08 -15.60
N TYR A 409 -11.45 11.42 -16.78
CA TYR A 409 -12.25 11.70 -17.96
C TYR A 409 -12.97 10.44 -18.48
N LEU A 410 -12.24 9.34 -18.65
CA LEU A 410 -12.78 8.08 -19.16
C LEU A 410 -13.87 7.52 -18.25
N GLU A 411 -13.60 7.52 -16.93
CA GLU A 411 -14.53 7.05 -15.91
C GLU A 411 -15.83 7.87 -15.87
N ARG A 412 -15.75 9.20 -16.06
CA ARG A 412 -16.93 10.08 -15.97
C ARG A 412 -17.71 10.19 -17.27
N ARG A 413 -17.08 10.03 -18.43
CA ARG A 413 -17.65 10.41 -19.73
C ARG A 413 -17.71 9.30 -20.77
N VAL A 414 -16.73 8.40 -20.80
CA VAL A 414 -16.60 7.40 -21.88
C VAL A 414 -17.18 6.06 -21.46
N PHE A 415 -16.69 5.48 -20.37
CA PHE A 415 -17.14 4.17 -19.90
C PHE A 415 -18.65 4.14 -19.58
N PRO A 416 -19.25 5.12 -18.88
CA PRO A 416 -20.69 5.10 -18.62
C PRO A 416 -21.56 5.08 -19.89
N VAL A 417 -21.12 5.74 -20.96
CA VAL A 417 -21.83 5.74 -22.25
C VAL A 417 -21.72 4.37 -22.92
N LEU A 418 -20.54 3.76 -22.89
CA LEU A 418 -20.34 2.42 -23.43
C LEU A 418 -21.14 1.36 -22.67
N VAL A 419 -21.12 1.39 -21.33
CA VAL A 419 -21.86 0.46 -20.46
C VAL A 419 -23.36 0.58 -20.68
N SER A 420 -23.90 1.81 -20.71
CA SER A 420 -25.32 2.01 -20.96
C SER A 420 -25.74 1.56 -22.37
N THR A 421 -24.90 1.78 -23.38
CA THR A 421 -25.18 1.32 -24.75
C THR A 421 -25.12 -0.21 -24.86
N TYR A 422 -24.18 -0.85 -24.15
CA TYR A 422 -24.06 -2.31 -24.10
C TYR A 422 -25.32 -2.98 -23.51
N HIS A 423 -25.82 -2.48 -22.38
CA HIS A 423 -27.04 -3.03 -21.76
C HIS A 423 -28.33 -2.77 -22.55
N ASN A 424 -28.37 -1.72 -23.36
CA ASN A 424 -29.56 -1.36 -24.15
C ASN A 424 -29.65 -2.12 -25.48
N SER A 425 -28.65 -2.90 -25.87
CA SER A 425 -28.59 -3.54 -27.18
C SER A 425 -27.99 -4.95 -27.10
N ASP A 426 -28.86 -5.97 -27.11
CA ASP A 426 -28.48 -7.38 -26.94
C ASP A 426 -27.44 -7.89 -27.97
N GLU A 427 -27.31 -7.25 -29.15
CA GLU A 427 -26.49 -7.77 -30.26
C GLU A 427 -25.57 -6.74 -30.96
N ASN A 428 -25.13 -5.67 -30.29
CA ASN A 428 -24.27 -4.68 -30.95
C ASN A 428 -22.78 -5.06 -30.97
N LEU A 429 -22.37 -5.79 -32.02
CA LEU A 429 -20.95 -6.00 -32.36
C LEU A 429 -20.18 -4.68 -32.52
N GLU A 430 -20.85 -3.59 -32.93
CA GLU A 430 -20.24 -2.25 -33.04
C GLU A 430 -19.85 -1.62 -31.69
N VAL A 431 -20.65 -1.87 -30.65
CA VAL A 431 -20.33 -1.41 -29.28
C VAL A 431 -19.17 -2.24 -28.73
N SER A 432 -19.18 -3.54 -29.05
CA SER A 432 -18.12 -4.48 -28.69
C SER A 432 -16.78 -4.07 -29.35
N SER A 433 -16.78 -3.74 -30.64
CA SER A 433 -15.58 -3.24 -31.32
C SER A 433 -15.11 -1.90 -30.77
N SER A 434 -16.02 -0.96 -30.51
CA SER A 434 -15.69 0.33 -29.91
C SER A 434 -15.06 0.21 -28.51
N TRP A 435 -15.53 -0.76 -27.71
CA TRP A 435 -14.95 -1.08 -26.40
C TRP A 435 -13.52 -1.61 -26.54
N LEU A 436 -13.30 -2.58 -27.44
CA LEU A 436 -11.98 -3.16 -27.67
C LEU A 436 -10.99 -2.14 -28.26
N ASP A 437 -11.44 -1.31 -29.20
CA ASP A 437 -10.63 -0.22 -29.78
C ASP A 437 -10.17 0.77 -28.69
N LEU A 438 -11.04 1.09 -27.73
CA LEU A 438 -10.69 1.92 -26.58
C LEU A 438 -9.66 1.24 -25.69
N LEU A 439 -9.82 -0.06 -25.40
CA LEU A 439 -8.86 -0.81 -24.60
C LEU A 439 -7.49 -0.91 -25.27
N ASP A 440 -7.44 -1.13 -26.58
CA ASP A 440 -6.19 -1.17 -27.33
C ASP A 440 -5.48 0.19 -27.31
N LEU A 441 -6.25 1.28 -27.38
CA LEU A 441 -5.75 2.64 -27.20
C LEU A 441 -5.18 2.84 -25.79
N ILE A 442 -5.88 2.35 -24.76
CA ILE A 442 -5.43 2.38 -23.36
C ILE A 442 -4.11 1.62 -23.19
N ILE A 443 -4.06 0.36 -23.64
CA ILE A 443 -2.86 -0.49 -23.52
C ILE A 443 -1.67 0.15 -24.24
N THR A 444 -1.89 0.69 -25.44
CA THR A 444 -0.85 1.36 -26.22
C THR A 444 -0.37 2.63 -25.53
N PHE A 445 -1.27 3.40 -24.94
CA PHE A 445 -0.94 4.62 -24.21
C PHE A 445 -0.18 4.33 -22.92
N ASP A 446 -0.64 3.37 -22.11
CA ASP A 446 0.01 2.95 -20.86
C ASP A 446 1.45 2.51 -21.13
N LYS A 447 1.69 1.69 -22.17
CA LYS A 447 3.04 1.29 -22.58
C LYS A 447 3.93 2.50 -22.91
N ARG A 448 3.40 3.50 -23.63
CA ARG A 448 4.15 4.72 -23.97
C ARG A 448 4.43 5.58 -22.73
N MET A 449 3.47 5.70 -21.81
CA MET A 449 3.63 6.44 -20.56
C MET A 449 4.62 5.78 -19.61
N GLN A 450 4.62 4.44 -19.55
CA GLN A 450 5.59 3.67 -18.75
C GLN A 450 7.02 3.88 -19.27
N VAL A 451 7.22 3.92 -20.59
CA VAL A 451 8.53 4.25 -21.18
C VAL A 451 8.95 5.67 -20.82
N LEU A 452 8.04 6.65 -20.86
CA LEU A 452 8.33 8.04 -20.46
C LEU A 452 8.70 8.17 -18.97
N ALA A 453 8.04 7.41 -18.10
CA ALA A 453 8.27 7.44 -16.66
C ALA A 453 9.60 6.77 -16.27
N SER A 454 10.01 5.73 -17.01
CA SER A 454 11.19 4.94 -16.67
C SER A 454 12.50 5.75 -16.77
N SER A 455 13.16 5.96 -15.63
CA SER A 455 14.46 6.66 -15.53
C SER A 455 15.67 5.73 -15.75
N GLY A 456 15.46 4.57 -16.38
CA GLY A 456 16.53 3.61 -16.69
C GLY A 456 16.96 2.71 -15.53
N ILE A 457 16.46 2.92 -14.30
CA ILE A 457 16.74 2.04 -13.16
C ILE A 457 15.58 1.05 -13.01
N LYS A 458 15.66 -0.09 -13.69
CA LYS A 458 14.87 -1.26 -13.29
C LYS A 458 15.43 -1.73 -11.95
N LEU A 459 14.73 -1.45 -10.85
CA LEU A 459 15.04 -2.02 -9.54
C LEU A 459 14.95 -3.56 -9.65
N THR A 460 16.08 -4.19 -9.92
CA THR A 460 16.26 -5.64 -9.92
C THR A 460 16.72 -6.01 -8.51
N GLY A 461 15.78 -6.40 -7.67
CA GLY A 461 16.02 -6.82 -6.30
C GLY A 461 14.72 -7.19 -5.58
N PRO A 462 14.79 -7.68 -4.32
CA PRO A 462 13.61 -8.12 -3.55
C PRO A 462 12.59 -7.00 -3.27
N PHE A 463 12.92 -5.75 -3.65
CA PHE A 463 12.03 -4.59 -3.62
C PHE A 463 11.14 -4.47 -4.86
N SER A 464 11.24 -5.40 -5.83
CA SER A 464 10.30 -5.51 -6.95
C SER A 464 8.87 -5.85 -6.49
N GLU A 465 8.71 -6.32 -5.24
CA GLU A 465 7.44 -6.52 -4.55
C GLU A 465 6.77 -5.22 -4.07
N LEU A 466 7.41 -4.05 -4.24
CA LEU A 466 6.72 -2.77 -4.12
C LEU A 466 5.90 -2.50 -5.40
N GLU A 467 4.99 -3.42 -5.68
CA GLU A 467 4.01 -3.48 -6.77
C GLU A 467 3.03 -2.28 -6.80
N GLY A 468 3.28 -1.24 -6.00
CA GLY A 468 2.44 -0.07 -5.82
C GLY A 468 2.52 0.95 -6.97
N PHE A 469 3.72 1.23 -7.49
CA PHE A 469 3.89 2.28 -8.51
C PHE A 469 3.42 1.85 -9.91
N SER A 470 3.56 0.56 -10.25
CA SER A 470 2.99 0.03 -11.51
C SER A 470 1.46 0.04 -11.51
N ARG A 471 0.82 -0.03 -10.33
CA ARG A 471 -0.65 0.00 -10.22
C ARG A 471 -1.24 1.40 -10.44
N SER A 472 -0.54 2.46 -10.07
CA SER A 472 -1.02 3.85 -10.22
C SER A 472 -0.77 4.46 -11.60
N LEU A 473 0.14 3.88 -12.39
CA LEU A 473 0.52 4.37 -13.72
C LEU A 473 -0.38 3.85 -14.85
N SER A 474 -1.19 2.83 -14.61
CA SER A 474 -2.04 2.22 -15.64
C SER A 474 -3.46 2.75 -15.58
N ILE A 475 -4.01 3.17 -16.71
CA ILE A 475 -5.43 3.57 -16.82
C ILE A 475 -6.36 2.38 -16.53
N LEU A 476 -5.90 1.14 -16.80
CA LEU A 476 -6.66 -0.07 -16.49
C LEU A 476 -6.94 -0.22 -14.99
N SER A 477 -6.33 0.59 -14.11
CA SER A 477 -6.72 0.67 -12.70
C SER A 477 -8.18 1.07 -12.48
N VAL A 478 -8.87 1.63 -13.49
CA VAL A 478 -10.31 1.96 -13.45
C VAL A 478 -11.17 0.77 -13.02
N PHE A 479 -10.78 -0.45 -13.43
CA PHE A 479 -11.53 -1.66 -13.13
C PHE A 479 -11.37 -2.15 -11.68
N ASN A 480 -10.51 -1.52 -10.86
CA ASN A 480 -10.44 -1.83 -9.43
C ASN A 480 -11.69 -1.38 -8.68
N GLU A 481 -12.25 -0.22 -9.07
CA GLU A 481 -13.45 0.36 -8.46
C GLU A 481 -14.72 -0.12 -9.17
N HIS A 482 -14.61 -0.44 -10.46
CA HIS A 482 -15.72 -0.87 -11.33
C HIS A 482 -15.51 -2.32 -11.81
N SER A 483 -15.73 -3.29 -10.92
CA SER A 483 -15.58 -4.72 -11.24
C SER A 483 -16.61 -5.24 -12.24
N ASP A 484 -17.77 -4.58 -12.31
CA ASP A 484 -18.82 -4.78 -13.31
C ASP A 484 -18.31 -4.47 -14.72
N TRP A 485 -17.52 -3.40 -14.91
CA TRP A 485 -16.96 -3.06 -16.22
C TRP A 485 -15.90 -4.09 -16.66
N LEU A 486 -15.15 -4.66 -15.71
CA LEU A 486 -14.22 -5.75 -15.98
C LEU A 486 -14.96 -7.01 -16.46
N GLN A 487 -16.10 -7.30 -15.86
CA GLN A 487 -16.95 -8.41 -16.25
C GLN A 487 -17.51 -8.19 -17.67
N ILE A 488 -18.00 -6.98 -17.99
CA ILE A 488 -18.48 -6.63 -19.34
C ILE A 488 -17.38 -6.85 -20.38
N TRP A 489 -16.13 -6.44 -20.09
CA TRP A 489 -15.02 -6.71 -21.00
C TRP A 489 -14.84 -8.23 -21.22
N GLY A 490 -14.86 -9.03 -20.15
CA GLY A 490 -14.78 -10.49 -20.26
C GLY A 490 -15.90 -11.10 -21.11
N GLU A 491 -17.13 -10.61 -20.95
CA GLU A 491 -18.30 -11.02 -21.72
C GLU A 491 -18.18 -10.66 -23.21
N ILE A 492 -17.68 -9.45 -23.51
CA ILE A 492 -17.44 -9.01 -24.90
C ILE A 492 -16.42 -9.92 -25.58
N GLU A 493 -15.29 -10.22 -24.92
CA GLU A 493 -14.24 -11.11 -25.45
C GLU A 493 -14.80 -12.52 -25.67
N LEU A 494 -15.57 -13.03 -24.71
CA LEU A 494 -16.24 -14.33 -24.83
C LEU A 494 -17.21 -14.37 -26.02
N LYS A 495 -18.02 -13.32 -26.21
CA LYS A 495 -18.99 -13.24 -27.31
C LYS A 495 -18.30 -13.24 -28.68
N ILE A 496 -17.22 -12.46 -28.83
CA ILE A 496 -16.44 -12.40 -30.07
C ILE A 496 -15.72 -13.74 -30.32
N ALA A 497 -15.14 -14.35 -29.29
CA ALA A 497 -14.49 -15.65 -29.38
C ALA A 497 -15.47 -16.74 -29.83
N ASN A 498 -16.67 -16.78 -29.24
CA ASN A 498 -17.71 -17.73 -29.63
C ASN A 498 -18.18 -17.50 -31.08
N HIS A 499 -18.45 -16.26 -31.47
CA HIS A 499 -18.87 -15.95 -32.84
C HIS A 499 -17.82 -16.38 -33.87
N ASN A 500 -16.53 -16.18 -33.58
CA ASN A 500 -15.44 -16.61 -34.46
C ASN A 500 -15.28 -18.13 -34.51
N LEU A 501 -15.61 -18.84 -33.44
CA LEU A 501 -15.45 -20.29 -33.32
C LEU A 501 -16.64 -21.06 -33.93
N GLU A 502 -17.87 -20.53 -33.90
CA GLU A 502 -19.07 -21.15 -34.46
C GLU A 502 -18.89 -21.80 -35.85
N PRO A 503 -18.36 -21.11 -36.88
CA PRO A 503 -18.19 -21.73 -38.19
C PRO A 503 -17.19 -22.90 -38.19
N GLU A 504 -16.19 -22.89 -37.31
CA GLU A 504 -15.24 -24.00 -37.18
C GLU A 504 -15.85 -25.21 -36.46
N LEU A 505 -16.81 -24.98 -35.54
CA LEU A 505 -17.53 -26.05 -34.84
C LEU A 505 -18.49 -26.79 -35.76
N GLU A 506 -19.13 -26.09 -36.68
CA GLU A 506 -20.05 -26.65 -37.68
C GLU A 506 -19.32 -27.45 -38.79
N ASP A 507 -18.07 -27.11 -39.09
CA ASP A 507 -17.28 -27.84 -40.08
C ASP A 507 -16.73 -29.15 -39.49
N GLU A 508 -17.35 -30.28 -39.85
CA GLU A 508 -16.90 -31.62 -39.47
C GLU A 508 -15.43 -31.91 -39.88
N ARG A 509 -14.87 -31.20 -40.88
CA ARG A 509 -13.44 -31.36 -41.23
C ARG A 509 -12.51 -30.87 -40.13
N SER A 510 -12.96 -29.93 -39.30
CA SER A 510 -12.21 -29.39 -38.16
C SER A 510 -12.12 -30.40 -37.01
N TRP A 511 -12.98 -31.42 -37.01
CA TRP A 511 -13.06 -32.48 -36.01
C TRP A 511 -12.32 -33.76 -36.40
N LEU A 512 -11.94 -33.91 -37.66
CA LEU A 512 -11.29 -35.12 -38.17
C LEU A 512 -9.76 -35.00 -38.12
N CYS A 513 -9.12 -36.01 -37.55
CA CYS A 513 -7.67 -36.14 -37.60
C CYS A 513 -7.27 -36.56 -39.02
N ARG A 514 -6.38 -35.79 -39.68
CA ARG A 514 -5.80 -36.20 -40.96
C ARG A 514 -4.84 -37.36 -40.74
N ILE A 515 -5.38 -38.57 -40.62
CA ILE A 515 -4.64 -39.81 -40.79
C ILE A 515 -4.36 -39.88 -42.30
N GLY A 516 -3.09 -39.90 -42.69
CA GLY A 516 -2.68 -39.74 -44.08
C GLY A 516 -3.31 -40.78 -44.99
N LYS A 517 -4.26 -40.37 -45.85
CA LYS A 517 -4.53 -41.09 -47.10
C LYS A 517 -3.35 -40.83 -48.06
N GLN A 518 -2.27 -41.58 -47.89
CA GLN A 518 -1.23 -41.76 -48.89
C GLN A 518 -0.86 -43.24 -48.97
N SER A 519 -1.74 -44.04 -49.57
CA SER A 519 -1.41 -44.90 -50.71
C SER A 519 -2.59 -45.84 -50.97
N GLU A 520 -3.13 -45.76 -52.19
CA GLU A 520 -3.61 -46.97 -52.85
C GLU A 520 -2.37 -47.87 -52.97
N PHE A 521 -2.15 -48.86 -52.11
CA PHE A 521 -1.45 -50.12 -52.41
C PHE A 521 -1.27 -50.97 -51.14
N ASP A 522 -1.73 -52.21 -51.25
CA ASP A 522 -1.37 -53.42 -50.47
C ASP A 522 -1.75 -53.50 -48.98
N TYR A 523 -2.62 -54.46 -48.67
CA TYR A 523 -3.20 -54.80 -47.35
C TYR A 523 -2.18 -55.38 -46.34
N LYS A 524 -0.90 -55.05 -46.48
CA LYS A 524 0.20 -55.55 -45.63
C LYS A 524 0.95 -54.47 -44.86
N GLU A 525 0.79 -53.19 -45.21
CA GLU A 525 1.49 -52.08 -44.55
C GLU A 525 0.71 -51.43 -43.38
N GLU A 526 -0.59 -51.71 -43.23
CA GLU A 526 -1.41 -51.15 -42.13
C GLU A 526 -0.95 -51.60 -40.73
N VAL A 527 -0.42 -52.82 -40.62
CA VAL A 527 0.08 -53.36 -39.34
C VAL A 527 1.41 -52.73 -38.94
N ASP A 528 2.26 -52.39 -39.90
CA ASP A 528 3.58 -51.78 -39.64
C ASP A 528 3.48 -50.27 -39.30
N ILE A 529 2.43 -49.58 -39.76
CA ILE A 529 2.12 -48.20 -39.34
C ILE A 529 1.73 -48.15 -37.86
N PHE A 530 1.02 -49.17 -37.35
CA PHE A 530 0.61 -49.25 -35.94
C PHE A 530 1.78 -49.58 -34.99
N LEU A 531 2.81 -50.29 -35.48
CA LEU A 531 3.98 -50.71 -34.69
C LEU A 531 5.07 -49.63 -34.60
N LEU A 532 5.06 -48.65 -35.52
CA LEU A 532 6.03 -47.54 -35.56
C LEU A 532 5.44 -46.17 -35.15
N SER A 533 4.13 -46.10 -34.87
CA SER A 533 3.47 -44.88 -34.41
C SER A 533 3.95 -44.51 -33.00
N THR A 534 4.57 -43.35 -32.84
CA THR A 534 4.98 -42.87 -31.53
C THR A 534 3.77 -42.27 -30.80
N ARG A 535 3.81 -42.17 -29.47
CA ARG A 535 2.79 -41.48 -28.64
C ARG A 535 2.46 -40.05 -29.10
N VAL A 536 3.29 -39.46 -29.96
CA VAL A 536 3.21 -38.11 -30.53
C VAL A 536 2.30 -38.03 -31.77
N ASP A 537 1.91 -39.17 -32.35
CA ASP A 537 1.19 -39.23 -33.63
C ASP A 537 -0.35 -39.25 -33.50
N TYR A 538 -0.89 -39.28 -32.27
CA TYR A 538 -2.32 -39.06 -32.01
C TYR A 538 -2.62 -37.56 -32.01
N LYS A 539 -2.65 -36.97 -33.21
CA LYS A 539 -2.96 -35.55 -33.39
C LYS A 539 -4.34 -35.24 -32.83
N ALA A 540 -4.45 -34.24 -31.96
CA ALA A 540 -5.73 -33.66 -31.63
C ALA A 540 -6.36 -33.06 -32.91
N PRO A 541 -7.70 -33.04 -33.02
CA PRO A 541 -8.35 -32.41 -34.15
C PRO A 541 -8.00 -30.91 -34.20
N PRO A 542 -7.92 -30.31 -35.40
CA PRO A 542 -7.56 -28.90 -35.58
C PRO A 542 -8.35 -27.92 -34.70
N ILE A 543 -9.64 -28.20 -34.47
CA ILE A 543 -10.53 -27.38 -33.64
C ILE A 543 -9.98 -27.19 -32.21
N ALA A 544 -9.39 -28.22 -31.61
CA ALA A 544 -8.82 -28.14 -30.26
C ALA A 544 -7.63 -27.16 -30.23
N GLY A 545 -6.83 -27.15 -31.31
CA GLY A 545 -5.76 -26.17 -31.49
C GLY A 545 -6.28 -24.74 -31.66
N SER A 546 -7.36 -24.54 -32.42
CA SER A 546 -8.01 -23.23 -32.57
C SER A 546 -8.54 -22.71 -31.24
N VAL A 547 -9.27 -23.53 -30.48
CA VAL A 547 -9.84 -23.17 -29.17
C VAL A 547 -8.74 -22.74 -28.20
N ILE A 548 -7.68 -23.53 -28.09
CA ILE A 548 -6.54 -23.21 -27.22
C ILE A 548 -5.88 -21.88 -27.62
N LYS A 549 -5.71 -21.63 -28.92
CA LYS A 549 -5.15 -20.36 -29.41
C LYS A 549 -6.03 -19.16 -29.07
N VAL A 550 -7.34 -19.28 -29.23
CA VAL A 550 -8.29 -18.21 -28.89
C VAL A 550 -8.29 -17.95 -27.39
N ALA A 551 -8.36 -19.00 -26.57
CA ALA A 551 -8.31 -18.89 -25.11
C ALA A 551 -6.99 -18.24 -24.63
N LEU A 552 -5.85 -18.63 -25.23
CA LEU A 552 -4.55 -18.04 -24.92
C LEU A 552 -4.50 -16.54 -25.27
N ALA A 553 -5.02 -16.15 -26.44
CA ALA A 553 -5.06 -14.74 -26.85
C ALA A 553 -5.90 -13.89 -25.88
N MET A 554 -7.02 -14.42 -25.37
CA MET A 554 -7.82 -13.76 -24.34
C MET A 554 -7.04 -13.60 -23.03
N ILE A 555 -6.36 -14.66 -22.58
CA ILE A 555 -5.50 -14.64 -21.38
C ILE A 555 -4.40 -13.59 -21.53
N GLU A 556 -3.69 -13.56 -22.67
CA GLU A 556 -2.61 -12.62 -22.95
C GLU A 556 -3.09 -11.15 -22.90
N ARG A 557 -4.30 -10.87 -23.40
CA ARG A 557 -4.93 -9.54 -23.24
C ARG A 557 -5.18 -9.23 -21.76
N GLY A 558 -5.69 -10.19 -21.00
CA GLY A 558 -5.89 -10.06 -19.54
C GLY A 558 -4.60 -9.78 -18.76
N GLN A 559 -3.43 -10.21 -19.27
CA GLN A 559 -2.15 -9.96 -18.59
C GLN A 559 -1.74 -8.49 -18.52
N THR A 560 -2.35 -7.61 -19.33
CA THR A 560 -2.09 -6.16 -19.26
C THR A 560 -2.68 -5.51 -18.01
N LEU A 561 -3.57 -6.20 -17.29
CA LEU A 561 -4.20 -5.69 -16.08
C LEU A 561 -3.15 -5.51 -14.94
N PRO A 562 -3.24 -4.42 -14.16
CA PRO A 562 -2.20 -4.04 -13.20
C PRO A 562 -2.22 -4.86 -11.89
N SER A 563 -3.32 -5.54 -11.56
CA SER A 563 -3.43 -6.30 -10.30
C SER A 563 -3.68 -7.78 -10.54
N LYS A 564 -3.05 -8.64 -9.71
CA LYS A 564 -3.22 -10.10 -9.74
C LYS A 564 -4.69 -10.52 -9.62
N ARG A 565 -5.43 -9.84 -8.73
CA ARG A 565 -6.87 -10.05 -8.53
C ARG A 565 -7.67 -9.77 -9.80
N MET A 566 -7.41 -8.66 -10.49
CA MET A 566 -8.11 -8.33 -11.74
C MET A 566 -7.79 -9.34 -12.85
N LYS A 567 -6.51 -9.72 -12.99
CA LYS A 567 -6.09 -10.76 -13.95
C LYS A 567 -6.85 -12.06 -13.73
N SER A 568 -6.88 -12.54 -12.48
CA SER A 568 -7.62 -13.74 -12.09
C SER A 568 -9.11 -13.61 -12.39
N GLN A 569 -9.73 -12.50 -11.99
CA GLN A 569 -11.15 -12.26 -12.21
C GLN A 569 -11.50 -12.24 -13.70
N PHE A 570 -10.70 -11.53 -14.52
CA PHE A 570 -10.91 -11.44 -15.95
C PHE A 570 -10.77 -12.80 -16.65
N VAL A 571 -9.72 -13.57 -16.34
CA VAL A 571 -9.53 -14.91 -16.92
C VAL A 571 -10.69 -15.84 -16.52
N ARG A 572 -11.18 -15.75 -15.27
CA ARG A 572 -12.34 -16.51 -14.79
C ARG A 572 -13.64 -16.11 -15.51
N SER A 573 -13.84 -14.83 -15.83
CA SER A 573 -15.05 -14.34 -16.51
C SER A 573 -15.00 -14.40 -18.04
N SER A 574 -13.90 -14.91 -18.63
CA SER A 574 -13.72 -14.91 -20.08
C SER A 574 -13.19 -16.27 -20.58
N ALA A 575 -11.87 -16.46 -20.64
CA ALA A 575 -11.23 -17.66 -21.18
C ALA A 575 -11.67 -18.96 -20.48
N THR A 576 -11.88 -18.92 -19.16
CA THR A 576 -12.35 -20.09 -18.40
C THR A 576 -13.75 -20.51 -18.83
N ILE A 577 -14.67 -19.55 -19.00
CA ILE A 577 -16.03 -19.82 -19.47
C ILE A 577 -16.00 -20.32 -20.93
N PHE A 578 -15.18 -19.71 -21.78
CA PHE A 578 -14.99 -20.13 -23.16
C PHE A 578 -14.53 -21.59 -23.27
N LEU A 579 -13.52 -21.97 -22.49
CA LEU A 579 -13.03 -23.35 -22.41
C LEU A 579 -14.11 -24.31 -21.91
N ASN A 580 -14.82 -23.94 -20.83
CA ASN A 580 -15.89 -24.75 -20.29
C ASN A 580 -17.04 -24.96 -21.29
N ASN A 581 -17.39 -23.95 -22.08
CA ASN A 581 -18.37 -24.09 -23.16
C ASN A 581 -17.89 -25.12 -24.20
N PHE A 582 -16.62 -25.07 -24.60
CA PHE A 582 -16.05 -26.08 -25.49
C PHE A 582 -16.04 -27.48 -24.88
N PHE A 583 -15.76 -27.62 -23.58
CA PHE A 583 -15.77 -28.92 -22.91
C PHE A 583 -17.17 -29.54 -22.84
N VAL A 584 -18.21 -28.71 -22.70
CA VAL A 584 -19.60 -29.17 -22.81
C VAL A 584 -19.88 -29.69 -24.22
N ILE A 585 -19.37 -29.03 -25.26
CA ILE A 585 -19.48 -29.50 -26.65
C ILE A 585 -18.75 -30.84 -26.84
N LEU A 586 -17.54 -31.00 -26.29
CA LEU A 586 -16.83 -32.27 -26.31
C LEU A 586 -17.66 -33.39 -25.66
N LEU A 587 -18.25 -33.12 -24.49
CA LEU A 587 -19.09 -34.09 -23.78
C LEU A 587 -20.32 -34.47 -24.60
N GLN A 588 -20.99 -33.49 -25.20
CA GLN A 588 -22.16 -33.73 -26.03
C GLN A 588 -21.78 -34.59 -27.25
N ARG A 589 -20.68 -34.27 -27.94
CA ARG A 589 -20.23 -35.06 -29.09
C ARG A 589 -19.86 -36.50 -28.72
N CYS A 590 -19.29 -36.73 -27.54
CA CYS A 590 -19.06 -38.09 -27.05
C CYS A 590 -20.36 -38.88 -26.81
N ARG A 591 -21.43 -38.21 -26.32
CA ARG A 591 -22.72 -38.84 -25.97
C ARG A 591 -23.67 -39.00 -27.16
N ASP A 592 -23.65 -38.09 -28.12
CA ASP A 592 -24.51 -38.12 -29.31
C ASP A 592 -24.15 -39.29 -30.25
N LEU A 593 -22.97 -39.89 -30.07
CA LEU A 593 -22.59 -41.16 -30.68
C LEU A 593 -23.21 -42.30 -29.87
N GLU A 594 -24.42 -42.74 -30.27
CA GLU A 594 -25.06 -43.96 -29.74
C GLU A 594 -24.20 -45.20 -30.03
N LEU A 595 -23.16 -45.41 -29.21
CA LEU A 595 -22.28 -46.59 -29.19
C LEU A 595 -23.05 -47.91 -28.90
N MET A 596 -24.35 -47.83 -28.64
CA MET A 596 -25.22 -48.92 -28.18
C MET A 596 -26.09 -49.55 -29.28
N THR A 597 -25.89 -49.21 -30.56
CA THR A 597 -26.62 -49.84 -31.68
C THR A 597 -25.78 -50.89 -32.41
N ALA A 598 -26.45 -51.95 -32.87
CA ALA A 598 -25.93 -53.32 -33.08
C ALA A 598 -24.96 -53.55 -34.27
N ALA A 599 -24.11 -52.59 -34.60
CA ALA A 599 -22.90 -52.79 -35.40
C ALA A 599 -21.97 -51.59 -35.16
N ILE A 600 -20.76 -51.83 -34.63
CA ILE A 600 -19.74 -50.78 -34.50
C ILE A 600 -19.45 -50.25 -35.90
N GLN A 601 -19.79 -48.98 -36.16
CA GLN A 601 -19.33 -48.28 -37.36
C GLN A 601 -17.96 -47.68 -37.04
N ASP A 602 -16.92 -48.07 -37.77
CA ASP A 602 -15.55 -47.54 -37.58
C ASP A 602 -15.49 -46.01 -37.56
N GLU A 603 -16.37 -45.36 -38.34
CA GLU A 603 -16.50 -43.90 -38.40
C GLU A 603 -17.08 -43.28 -37.10
N ALA A 604 -17.93 -44.01 -36.38
CA ALA A 604 -18.42 -43.58 -35.08
C ALA A 604 -17.31 -43.67 -34.02
N LEU A 605 -16.57 -44.79 -34.01
CA LEU A 605 -15.44 -44.99 -33.10
C LEU A 605 -14.33 -43.95 -33.33
N LEU A 606 -14.03 -43.64 -34.60
CA LEU A 606 -13.05 -42.62 -34.97
C LEU A 606 -13.44 -41.23 -34.45
N ARG A 607 -14.73 -40.85 -34.52
CA ARG A 607 -15.24 -39.56 -34.02
C ARG A 607 -15.14 -39.45 -32.50
N VAL A 608 -15.49 -40.50 -31.75
CA VAL A 608 -15.32 -40.51 -30.29
C VAL A 608 -13.83 -40.43 -29.94
N ALA A 609 -12.97 -41.21 -30.61
CA ALA A 609 -11.53 -41.18 -30.38
C ALA A 609 -10.90 -39.81 -30.67
N CYS A 610 -11.32 -39.12 -31.74
CA CYS A 610 -10.88 -37.75 -32.03
C CYS A 610 -11.31 -36.75 -30.94
N THR A 611 -12.51 -36.92 -30.38
CA THR A 611 -13.04 -36.07 -29.31
C THR A 611 -12.29 -36.30 -27.99
N VAL A 612 -11.97 -37.56 -27.67
CA VAL A 612 -11.13 -37.91 -26.51
C VAL A 612 -9.71 -37.35 -26.68
N ASN A 613 -9.12 -37.45 -27.87
CA ASN A 613 -7.81 -36.85 -28.16
C ASN A 613 -7.83 -35.32 -28.04
N ALA A 614 -8.94 -34.66 -28.42
CA ALA A 614 -9.12 -33.22 -28.21
C ALA A 614 -9.11 -32.87 -26.71
N ALA A 615 -9.86 -33.61 -25.89
CA ALA A 615 -9.92 -33.41 -24.44
C ALA A 615 -8.55 -33.56 -23.78
N ARG A 616 -7.80 -34.63 -24.11
CA ARG A 616 -6.43 -34.84 -23.64
C ARG A 616 -5.47 -33.73 -24.02
N TYR A 617 -5.56 -33.24 -25.25
CA TYR A 617 -4.72 -32.14 -25.71
C TYR A 617 -5.01 -30.86 -24.93
N CYS A 618 -6.29 -30.53 -24.73
CA CYS A 618 -6.67 -29.39 -23.90
C CYS A 618 -6.17 -29.54 -22.45
N GLU A 619 -6.31 -30.73 -21.86
CA GLU A 619 -5.83 -31.02 -20.50
C GLU A 619 -4.32 -30.79 -20.39
N SER A 620 -3.54 -31.33 -21.34
CA SER A 620 -2.08 -31.18 -21.36
C SER A 620 -1.67 -29.71 -21.43
N VAL A 621 -2.26 -28.95 -22.35
CA VAL A 621 -1.92 -27.53 -22.52
C VAL A 621 -2.34 -26.69 -21.32
N ILE A 622 -3.53 -26.93 -20.75
CA ILE A 622 -4.00 -26.18 -19.58
C ILE A 622 -3.15 -26.51 -18.35
N ARG A 623 -2.68 -27.75 -18.21
CA ARG A 623 -1.72 -28.12 -17.16
C ARG A 623 -0.40 -27.39 -17.32
N GLU A 624 0.12 -27.28 -18.55
CA GLU A 624 1.32 -26.49 -18.83
C GLU A 624 1.14 -25.01 -18.45
N TRP A 625 -0.03 -24.41 -18.73
CA TRP A 625 -0.33 -23.04 -18.31
C TRP A 625 -0.31 -22.87 -16.80
N ASP A 626 -0.87 -23.82 -16.05
CA ASP A 626 -0.94 -23.72 -14.59
C ASP A 626 0.42 -23.84 -13.89
N GLU A 627 1.42 -24.38 -14.60
CA GLU A 627 2.82 -24.42 -14.17
C GLU A 627 3.56 -23.10 -14.44
N GLU A 628 3.00 -22.18 -15.25
CA GLU A 628 3.60 -20.88 -15.51
C GLU A 628 3.52 -19.96 -14.28
N VAL A 629 4.58 -19.18 -14.07
CA VAL A 629 4.71 -18.22 -12.95
C VAL A 629 3.52 -17.26 -12.88
N THR A 630 3.00 -16.86 -14.03
CA THR A 630 1.86 -15.94 -14.16
C THR A 630 0.61 -16.43 -13.43
N PHE A 631 0.28 -17.73 -13.53
CA PHE A 631 -0.91 -18.32 -12.91
C PHE A 631 -0.65 -18.78 -11.47
N LEU A 632 0.56 -19.25 -11.17
CA LEU A 632 0.98 -19.52 -9.80
C LEU A 632 0.88 -18.28 -8.91
N GLU A 633 1.26 -17.11 -9.44
CA GLU A 633 1.14 -15.84 -8.74
C GLU A 633 -0.32 -15.38 -8.53
N MET A 634 -1.23 -15.69 -9.47
CA MET A 634 -2.66 -15.33 -9.35
C MET A 634 -3.38 -16.10 -8.25
N THR A 635 -2.88 -17.27 -7.86
CA THR A 635 -3.53 -18.14 -6.87
C THR A 635 -3.08 -17.88 -5.42
N GLY A 636 -2.08 -17.01 -5.23
CA GLY A 636 -1.42 -16.74 -3.94
C GLY A 636 -2.22 -15.98 -2.88
N ASP A 637 -3.47 -15.56 -3.14
CA ASP A 637 -4.31 -14.81 -2.18
C ASP A 637 -5.18 -15.72 -1.27
N GLY A 638 -5.11 -17.05 -1.43
CA GLY A 638 -5.87 -18.01 -0.64
C GLY A 638 -5.17 -18.42 0.65
N ASN A 639 -5.37 -17.67 1.75
CA ASN A 639 -5.22 -18.05 3.16
C ASN A 639 -4.17 -19.17 3.45
N ASN A 640 -3.01 -18.79 4.01
CA ASN A 640 -1.78 -19.56 4.29
C ASN A 640 -1.89 -20.92 5.05
N ASN A 641 -3.09 -21.51 5.19
CA ASN A 641 -3.35 -22.74 5.93
C ASN A 641 -3.50 -23.99 5.04
N GLN A 642 -3.31 -23.92 3.72
CA GLN A 642 -3.29 -25.11 2.84
C GLN A 642 -1.85 -25.37 2.37
N GLN A 643 -1.32 -26.55 2.71
CA GLN A 643 0.07 -26.96 2.48
C GLN A 643 0.44 -27.20 1.01
N HIS A 644 -0.49 -27.02 0.07
CA HIS A 644 -0.24 -27.15 -1.36
C HIS A 644 -0.82 -25.94 -2.10
N PRO A 645 -0.07 -25.34 -3.05
CA PRO A 645 -0.61 -24.33 -3.95
C PRO A 645 -1.85 -24.90 -4.64
N ARG A 646 -2.99 -24.22 -4.55
CA ARG A 646 -4.12 -24.55 -5.42
C ARG A 646 -3.72 -24.20 -6.84
N LEU A 647 -4.01 -25.10 -7.75
CA LEU A 647 -3.92 -24.94 -9.20
C LEU A 647 -5.06 -24.01 -9.67
N PHE A 648 -4.78 -23.07 -10.56
CA PHE A 648 -5.75 -22.07 -11.02
C PHE A 648 -6.89 -22.71 -11.82
N PHE A 649 -6.54 -23.70 -12.66
CA PHE A 649 -7.45 -24.44 -13.55
C PHE A 649 -7.79 -25.84 -13.01
N ALA A 650 -7.72 -26.03 -11.69
CA ALA A 650 -7.92 -27.34 -11.07
C ALA A 650 -9.27 -27.99 -11.43
N ASP A 651 -10.34 -27.18 -11.49
CA ASP A 651 -11.69 -27.65 -11.78
C ASP A 651 -11.81 -28.06 -13.26
N GLU A 652 -11.25 -27.27 -14.17
CA GLU A 652 -11.22 -27.52 -15.61
C GLU A 652 -10.41 -28.77 -15.97
N ILE A 653 -9.23 -28.92 -15.38
CA ILE A 653 -8.38 -30.12 -15.54
C ILE A 653 -9.12 -31.35 -15.01
N GLY A 654 -9.74 -31.24 -13.84
CA GLY A 654 -10.53 -32.32 -13.25
C GLY A 654 -11.71 -32.74 -14.12
N TYR A 655 -12.40 -31.78 -14.76
CA TYR A 655 -13.48 -32.04 -15.68
C TYR A 655 -13.02 -32.82 -16.92
N LEU A 656 -11.91 -32.41 -17.53
CA LEU A 656 -11.36 -33.07 -18.72
C LEU A 656 -10.89 -34.50 -18.44
N ILE A 657 -10.20 -34.73 -17.31
CA ILE A 657 -9.77 -36.08 -16.89
C ILE A 657 -11.00 -36.97 -16.73
N LYS A 658 -12.05 -36.48 -16.09
CA LYS A 658 -13.28 -37.25 -15.89
C LYS A 658 -13.97 -37.57 -17.22
N LEU A 659 -14.07 -36.59 -18.11
CA LEU A 659 -14.64 -36.80 -19.45
C LEU A 659 -13.87 -37.88 -20.20
N GLU A 660 -12.53 -37.85 -20.14
CA GLU A 660 -11.68 -38.85 -20.75
C GLU A 660 -11.93 -40.25 -20.18
N THR A 661 -11.95 -40.39 -18.84
CA THR A 661 -12.16 -41.69 -18.18
C THR A 661 -13.54 -42.26 -18.52
N ASP A 662 -14.59 -41.43 -18.46
CA ASP A 662 -15.96 -41.87 -18.74
C ASP A 662 -16.08 -42.37 -20.21
N CYS A 663 -15.48 -41.66 -21.16
CA CYS A 663 -15.51 -42.05 -22.58
C CYS A 663 -14.67 -43.30 -22.86
N LEU A 664 -13.50 -43.44 -22.24
CA LEU A 664 -12.64 -44.61 -22.41
C LEU A 664 -13.29 -45.88 -21.84
N GLU A 665 -13.96 -45.78 -20.69
CA GLU A 665 -14.72 -46.89 -20.10
C GLU A 665 -15.84 -47.37 -21.05
N GLU A 666 -16.54 -46.42 -21.69
CA GLU A 666 -17.60 -46.73 -22.66
C GLU A 666 -17.04 -47.40 -23.93
N ILE A 667 -15.99 -46.83 -24.53
CA ILE A 667 -15.30 -47.43 -25.69
C ILE A 667 -14.83 -48.85 -25.36
N MET A 668 -14.18 -49.05 -24.21
CA MET A 668 -13.71 -50.36 -23.79
C MET A 668 -14.85 -51.37 -23.62
N SER A 669 -15.96 -50.95 -23.02
CA SER A 669 -17.14 -51.79 -22.84
C SER A 669 -17.71 -52.26 -24.18
N VAL A 670 -17.80 -51.35 -25.15
CA VAL A 670 -18.31 -51.63 -26.50
C VAL A 670 -17.37 -52.57 -27.26
N LEU A 671 -16.06 -52.32 -27.22
CA LEU A 671 -15.07 -53.19 -27.85
C LEU A 671 -15.05 -54.59 -27.24
N LEU A 672 -15.21 -54.72 -25.92
CA LEU A 672 -15.29 -56.01 -25.24
C LEU A 672 -16.55 -56.79 -25.63
N LEU A 673 -17.69 -56.11 -25.78
CA LEU A 673 -18.94 -56.73 -26.23
C LEU A 673 -18.82 -57.23 -27.67
N GLU A 674 -18.25 -56.42 -28.57
CA GLU A 674 -18.02 -56.83 -29.96
C GLU A 674 -17.00 -57.98 -30.04
N PHE A 675 -15.92 -57.90 -29.25
CA PHE A 675 -14.94 -58.98 -29.17
C PHE A 675 -15.58 -60.29 -28.69
N ASP A 676 -16.44 -60.24 -27.67
CA ASP A 676 -17.19 -61.41 -27.20
C ASP A 676 -18.09 -61.95 -28.31
N ALA A 677 -18.87 -61.09 -28.99
CA ALA A 677 -19.73 -61.48 -30.11
C ALA A 677 -18.96 -62.17 -31.24
N GLN A 678 -17.80 -61.64 -31.64
CA GLN A 678 -16.94 -62.25 -32.66
C GLN A 678 -16.28 -63.56 -32.17
N CYS A 679 -15.90 -63.63 -30.89
CA CYS A 679 -15.39 -64.85 -30.29
C CYS A 679 -16.44 -65.95 -30.22
N TRP A 680 -17.72 -65.64 -30.01
CA TRP A 680 -18.80 -66.62 -30.05
C TRP A 680 -18.93 -67.31 -31.42
N ASP A 681 -18.70 -66.59 -32.51
CA ASP A 681 -18.67 -67.18 -33.86
C ASP A 681 -17.43 -68.06 -34.08
N TYR A 682 -16.28 -67.72 -33.49
CA TYR A 682 -15.10 -68.59 -33.46
C TYR A 682 -15.37 -69.88 -32.67
N ILE A 683 -15.89 -69.76 -31.45
CA ILE A 683 -16.21 -70.88 -30.55
C ILE A 683 -17.27 -71.80 -31.16
N ARG A 684 -18.29 -71.26 -31.84
CA ARG A 684 -19.32 -72.07 -32.50
C ARG A 684 -18.76 -72.95 -33.63
N ASN A 685 -17.66 -72.53 -34.24
CA ASN A 685 -17.01 -73.25 -35.34
C ASN A 685 -15.86 -74.16 -34.87
N ILE A 686 -15.56 -74.25 -33.56
CA ILE A 686 -14.40 -74.97 -33.01
C ILE A 686 -14.31 -76.42 -33.49
N ASP A 687 -15.46 -77.10 -33.61
CA ASP A 687 -15.57 -78.49 -34.09
C ASP A 687 -15.22 -78.68 -35.58
N GLN A 688 -15.30 -77.60 -36.39
CA GLN A 688 -14.89 -77.61 -37.80
C GLN A 688 -13.39 -77.34 -37.94
N TRP A 689 -12.79 -76.59 -37.01
CA TRP A 689 -11.36 -76.32 -36.99
C TRP A 689 -10.55 -77.52 -36.48
N GLU A 690 -11.10 -78.34 -35.56
CA GLU A 690 -10.43 -79.57 -35.07
C GLU A 690 -10.48 -80.76 -36.05
N LYS A 691 -11.29 -80.67 -37.13
CA LYS A 691 -11.45 -81.74 -38.13
C LYS A 691 -10.65 -81.52 -39.42
N ASN A 692 -10.03 -80.35 -39.58
CA ASN A 692 -8.97 -80.09 -40.56
C ASN A 692 -7.61 -80.20 -39.87
#